data_AF-A0A1V0PRL9-F1
#
_entry.id   AF-A0A1V0PRL9-F1
#
_cell.length_a   1.000
_cell.length_b   1.000
_cell.length_c   1.000
_cell.angle_alpha   90.00
_cell.angle_beta   90.00
_cell.angle_gamma   90.00
#
_symmetry.space_group_name_H-M   'P 1'
#
loop_
_entity.id
_entity.type
_entity.pdbx_description
1 polymer ?
#
loop_
_entity_poly.entity_id
_entity_poly.type
_entity_poly.pdbx_seq_one_letter_code
_entity_poly.pdbx_strand_id
1 'polypeptide(L)'
;MAELRKIIIDGCEIEVDPAMTVLQACEEAGIEIPRFCYHERLSIAGNCRMCLVEIVGGPPKPAASCAMQVKDLRPGPDGAPPVVKTNSPMVKKAREGVMEFLLINHPLDCPICDQGGECDLQDQAMAYGVDFSRYREPKRANEDLDLGPLVATCMTRCISCTRCVRFTTEVAGISQMGQTGRGEDSEITAYLGETLDSNLQGNIIDLCPVGALTSKPYAFTARPWELTKTETIDVMDALGSNIRVDTKGREVMRIIPRNHDGVNEEWISDKTRFVWDGLRRQRLDRPYIRENGKLRPASWAEALTAAADAMKGKQVAGLIGDLVPVEAAFALKDLVEGIGGQVECRTDGAKLPEGNRSAYVGTATIEDIDDAEMILLIGTNPRTEAPVLNARIRKAWMRGAEIGLIGPKVDLTYDYAHMGDGRQALVDAVAKGVSDATKAKKTLVIVGQGALTEADGAAVLGQAMKMAEVTQSGFLVLHTAASRVGAMDIGAVTEAGMEAAIKDVDVIYNLGADEIDIGNGTFVIYQGSHGDRGAHRADIILPGAAYTEETGLFVNTEGRPQLALRAGFPPGEAKENWAILRALSGQMGATLPYDSLAALRKRLIAQVPHLGLIDEVPVNTWTAVAAAKPATADFRYAVGDFYLTNPIARASQLMAKLSADARARAAEAVAAE
;
A
#
# COMPACT_ATOMS: atom_id res chain seq x y z
N MET A 1 13.94 19.15 -23.55
CA MET A 1 12.80 18.62 -24.32
C MET A 1 13.37 17.59 -25.27
N ALA A 2 12.92 16.34 -25.20
CA ALA A 2 13.37 15.30 -26.12
C ALA A 2 12.94 15.67 -27.55
N GLU A 3 13.84 15.50 -28.52
CA GLU A 3 13.51 15.66 -29.93
C GLU A 3 12.66 14.44 -30.34
N LEU A 4 11.34 14.64 -30.48
CA LEU A 4 10.40 13.57 -30.80
C LEU A 4 10.73 12.97 -32.16
N ARG A 5 10.58 11.64 -32.27
CA ARG A 5 10.80 10.93 -33.52
C ARG A 5 9.47 10.48 -34.12
N LYS A 6 9.29 10.82 -35.39
CA LYS A 6 8.16 10.40 -36.20
C LYS A 6 8.31 8.94 -36.65
N ILE A 7 7.27 8.13 -36.42
CA ILE A 7 7.16 6.75 -36.88
C ILE A 7 5.74 6.47 -37.38
N ILE A 8 5.57 5.43 -38.20
CA ILE A 8 4.27 5.00 -38.71
C ILE A 8 3.96 3.61 -38.14
N ILE A 9 2.84 3.45 -37.43
CA ILE A 9 2.38 2.17 -36.88
C ILE A 9 1.04 1.82 -37.51
N ASP A 10 0.99 0.72 -38.28
CA ASP A 10 -0.21 0.26 -38.99
C ASP A 10 -0.91 1.35 -39.84
N GLY A 11 -0.12 2.28 -40.38
CA GLY A 11 -0.60 3.41 -41.19
C GLY A 11 -0.93 4.68 -40.41
N CYS A 12 -0.88 4.64 -39.07
CA CYS A 12 -1.01 5.81 -38.21
C CYS A 12 0.37 6.45 -37.99
N GLU A 13 0.51 7.73 -38.33
CA GLU A 13 1.73 8.50 -38.06
C GLU A 13 1.65 9.08 -36.64
N ILE A 14 2.67 8.83 -35.83
CA ILE A 14 2.79 9.33 -34.46
C ILE A 14 4.18 9.91 -34.21
N GLU A 15 4.27 10.81 -33.23
CA GLU A 15 5.52 11.37 -32.74
C GLU A 15 5.71 10.97 -31.27
N VAL A 16 6.79 10.25 -30.98
CA VAL A 16 7.05 9.68 -29.66
C VAL A 16 8.51 9.92 -29.24
N ASP A 17 8.79 9.76 -27.95
CA ASP A 17 10.16 9.83 -27.44
C ASP A 17 11.02 8.72 -28.07
N PRO A 18 12.17 9.03 -28.68
CA PRO A 18 13.07 8.03 -29.27
C PRO A 18 13.54 6.93 -28.29
N ALA A 19 13.52 7.20 -26.98
CA ALA A 19 13.89 6.25 -25.93
C ALA A 19 12.79 5.20 -25.64
N MET A 20 11.54 5.44 -26.05
CA MET A 20 10.46 4.47 -25.90
C MET A 20 10.76 3.19 -26.67
N THR A 21 10.28 2.07 -26.15
CA THR A 21 10.24 0.81 -26.90
C THR A 21 9.17 0.89 -27.99
N VAL A 22 9.28 0.06 -29.02
CA VAL A 22 8.24 -0.07 -30.06
C VAL A 22 6.91 -0.51 -29.43
N LEU A 23 6.95 -1.31 -28.36
CA LEU A 23 5.75 -1.72 -27.62
C LEU A 23 5.03 -0.51 -27.02
N GLN A 24 5.75 0.33 -26.27
CA GLN A 24 5.18 1.55 -25.67
C GLN A 24 4.67 2.53 -26.74
N ALA A 25 5.41 2.67 -27.84
CA ALA A 25 4.95 3.51 -28.95
C ALA A 25 3.66 2.97 -29.61
N CYS A 26 3.45 1.66 -29.61
CA CYS A 26 2.17 1.07 -30.04
C CYS A 26 1.05 1.36 -29.04
N GLU A 27 1.33 1.33 -27.73
CA GLU A 27 0.36 1.69 -26.69
C GLU A 27 -0.09 3.16 -26.81
N GLU A 28 0.84 4.09 -27.10
CA GLU A 28 0.52 5.50 -27.43
C GLU A 28 -0.36 5.62 -28.68
N ALA A 29 -0.24 4.69 -29.64
CA ALA A 29 -1.10 4.61 -30.82
C ALA A 29 -2.44 3.88 -30.56
N GLY A 30 -2.71 3.45 -29.32
CA GLY A 30 -3.90 2.66 -28.97
C GLY A 30 -3.87 1.22 -29.50
N ILE A 31 -2.68 0.69 -29.81
CA ILE A 31 -2.47 -0.66 -30.33
C ILE A 31 -1.85 -1.53 -29.24
N GLU A 32 -2.65 -2.48 -28.73
CA GLU A 32 -2.19 -3.44 -27.74
C GLU A 32 -1.40 -4.59 -28.41
N ILE A 33 -0.17 -4.81 -27.93
CA ILE A 33 0.67 -5.92 -28.38
C ILE A 33 0.67 -7.02 -27.30
N PRO A 34 0.42 -8.30 -27.66
CA PRO A 34 0.42 -9.39 -26.70
C PRO A 34 1.79 -9.57 -26.04
N ARG A 35 1.78 -9.77 -24.73
CA ARG A 35 2.98 -9.80 -23.89
C ARG A 35 2.84 -10.84 -22.77
N PHE A 36 3.96 -11.50 -22.44
CA PHE A 36 4.06 -12.40 -21.27
C PHE A 36 5.19 -12.02 -20.32
N CYS A 37 6.37 -11.66 -20.84
CA CYS A 37 7.51 -11.31 -19.98
C CYS A 37 7.64 -9.80 -19.75
N TYR A 38 7.20 -8.97 -20.70
CA TYR A 38 7.24 -7.53 -20.53
C TYR A 38 6.28 -7.10 -19.43
N HIS A 39 6.71 -6.15 -18.61
CA HIS A 39 5.93 -5.51 -17.55
C HIS A 39 6.50 -4.10 -17.41
N GLU A 40 5.67 -3.05 -17.37
CA GLU A 40 6.14 -1.65 -17.40
C GLU A 40 7.09 -1.33 -16.24
N ARG A 41 6.88 -1.98 -15.10
CA ARG A 41 7.63 -1.77 -13.85
C ARG A 41 8.84 -2.70 -13.64
N LEU A 42 9.18 -3.57 -14.59
CA LEU A 42 10.33 -4.49 -14.49
C LEU A 42 11.31 -4.30 -15.64
N SER A 43 12.56 -4.73 -15.46
CA SER A 43 13.57 -4.71 -16.52
C SER A 43 13.13 -5.50 -17.77
N ILE A 44 13.55 -5.09 -18.95
CA ILE A 44 13.19 -5.75 -20.21
C ILE A 44 13.92 -7.10 -20.34
N ALA A 45 13.18 -8.20 -20.49
CA ALA A 45 13.74 -9.54 -20.65
C ALA A 45 13.78 -10.05 -22.11
N GLY A 46 12.63 -10.08 -22.80
CA GLY A 46 12.54 -10.56 -24.18
C GLY A 46 12.65 -12.08 -24.37
N ASN A 47 12.39 -12.89 -23.34
CA ASN A 47 12.46 -14.36 -23.41
C ASN A 47 11.21 -15.02 -24.05
N CYS A 48 10.01 -14.43 -23.91
CA CYS A 48 8.76 -15.05 -24.40
C CYS A 48 8.50 -14.90 -25.90
N ARG A 49 9.02 -13.85 -26.54
CA ARG A 49 8.83 -13.53 -27.98
C ARG A 49 7.37 -13.34 -28.44
N MET A 50 6.39 -13.18 -27.55
CA MET A 50 4.99 -12.97 -27.97
C MET A 50 4.75 -11.59 -28.61
N CYS A 51 5.55 -10.60 -28.25
CA CYS A 51 5.46 -9.21 -28.71
C CYS A 51 6.09 -8.95 -30.09
N LEU A 52 6.22 -9.98 -30.93
CA LEU A 52 6.86 -9.85 -32.23
C LEU A 52 6.05 -8.93 -33.17
N VAL A 53 6.75 -8.00 -33.82
CA VAL A 53 6.21 -7.06 -34.83
C VAL A 53 7.09 -7.04 -36.08
N GLU A 54 6.56 -6.56 -37.20
CA GLU A 54 7.29 -6.38 -38.45
C GLU A 54 7.81 -4.94 -38.56
N ILE A 55 9.09 -4.77 -38.86
CA ILE A 55 9.68 -3.49 -39.22
C ILE A 55 9.92 -3.48 -40.73
N VAL A 56 9.21 -2.62 -41.47
CA VAL A 56 9.31 -2.56 -42.94
C VAL A 56 10.70 -2.07 -43.34
N GLY A 57 11.35 -2.78 -44.26
CA GLY A 57 12.74 -2.50 -44.64
C GLY A 57 13.78 -2.92 -43.59
N GLY A 58 13.33 -3.50 -42.47
CA GLY A 58 14.18 -4.14 -41.47
C GLY A 58 14.70 -5.52 -41.92
N PRO A 59 15.44 -6.22 -41.04
CA PRO A 59 15.85 -7.60 -41.29
C PRO A 59 14.65 -8.50 -41.65
N PRO A 60 14.83 -9.59 -42.43
CA PRO A 60 13.76 -10.49 -42.84
C PRO A 60 13.33 -11.43 -41.69
N LYS A 61 13.08 -10.87 -40.52
CA LYS A 61 12.60 -11.53 -39.31
C LYS A 61 11.81 -10.52 -38.45
N PRO A 62 10.77 -10.95 -37.73
CA PRO A 62 10.07 -10.08 -36.80
C PRO A 62 10.99 -9.64 -35.65
N ALA A 63 10.75 -8.44 -35.13
CA ALA A 63 11.47 -7.83 -34.02
C ALA A 63 10.65 -7.89 -32.73
N ALA A 64 11.30 -8.11 -31.59
CA ALA A 64 10.63 -8.05 -30.29
C ALA A 64 10.36 -6.59 -29.92
N SER A 65 9.09 -6.18 -29.92
CA SER A 65 8.72 -4.77 -29.71
C SER A 65 9.06 -4.27 -28.31
N CYS A 66 9.12 -5.16 -27.31
CA CYS A 66 9.42 -4.80 -25.93
C CYS A 66 10.88 -4.39 -25.68
N ALA A 67 11.79 -4.66 -26.62
CA ALA A 67 13.22 -4.37 -26.46
C ALA A 67 13.78 -3.47 -27.57
N MET A 68 13.18 -3.51 -28.76
CA MET A 68 13.54 -2.58 -29.83
C MET A 68 13.11 -1.17 -29.43
N GLN A 69 14.04 -0.21 -29.39
CA GLN A 69 13.70 1.19 -29.13
C GLN A 69 13.39 1.93 -30.43
N VAL A 70 12.58 2.99 -30.33
CA VAL A 70 12.21 3.83 -31.47
C VAL A 70 13.45 4.45 -32.13
N LYS A 71 14.46 4.86 -31.35
CA LYS A 71 15.75 5.35 -31.87
C LYS A 71 16.53 4.32 -32.70
N ASP A 72 16.32 3.03 -32.46
CA ASP A 72 17.05 1.94 -33.15
C ASP A 72 16.43 1.62 -34.52
N LEU A 73 15.22 2.13 -34.80
CA LEU A 73 14.55 1.94 -36.07
C LEU A 73 15.30 2.66 -37.18
N ARG A 74 15.50 1.98 -38.33
CA ARG A 74 16.09 2.61 -39.51
C ARG A 74 15.03 3.41 -40.26
N PRO A 75 15.32 4.64 -40.71
CA PRO A 75 14.45 5.36 -41.63
C PRO A 75 14.18 4.55 -42.90
N GLY A 76 13.02 4.79 -43.52
CA GLY A 76 12.69 4.27 -44.84
C GLY A 76 13.50 4.96 -45.96
N PRO A 77 13.24 4.58 -47.23
CA PRO A 77 13.79 5.26 -48.39
C PRO A 77 13.57 6.78 -48.32
N ASP A 78 14.54 7.55 -48.83
CA ASP A 78 14.49 9.02 -48.87
C ASP A 78 14.28 9.71 -47.50
N GLY A 79 14.62 9.03 -46.40
CA GLY A 79 14.48 9.56 -45.04
C GLY A 79 13.06 9.47 -44.47
N ALA A 80 12.17 8.71 -45.11
CA ALA A 80 10.81 8.51 -44.64
C ALA A 80 10.77 7.93 -43.21
N PRO A 81 9.72 8.22 -42.42
CA PRO A 81 9.55 7.64 -41.10
C PRO A 81 9.61 6.10 -41.12
N PRO A 82 10.25 5.46 -40.12
CA PRO A 82 10.20 4.01 -39.98
C PRO A 82 8.75 3.51 -39.88
N VAL A 83 8.46 2.37 -40.52
CA VAL A 83 7.12 1.77 -40.52
C VAL A 83 7.12 0.46 -39.74
N VAL A 84 6.26 0.38 -38.73
CA VAL A 84 5.99 -0.80 -37.91
C VAL A 84 4.62 -1.37 -38.32
N LYS A 85 4.55 -2.68 -38.57
CA LYS A 85 3.30 -3.40 -38.77
C LYS A 85 3.06 -4.38 -37.64
N THR A 86 1.90 -4.33 -37.01
CA THR A 86 1.53 -5.20 -35.89
C THR A 86 0.54 -6.31 -36.29
N ASN A 87 0.01 -6.26 -37.51
CA ASN A 87 -1.07 -7.12 -38.01
C ASN A 87 -0.75 -7.83 -39.34
N SER A 88 0.52 -7.83 -39.77
CA SER A 88 0.91 -8.46 -41.03
C SER A 88 0.82 -10.00 -40.96
N PRO A 89 0.78 -10.71 -42.12
CA PRO A 89 0.82 -12.17 -42.14
C PRO A 89 2.04 -12.76 -41.42
N MET A 90 3.20 -12.09 -41.47
CA MET A 90 4.40 -12.50 -40.75
C MET A 90 4.20 -12.40 -39.23
N VAL A 91 3.64 -11.28 -38.75
CA VAL A 91 3.37 -11.09 -37.31
C VAL A 91 2.36 -12.08 -36.79
N LYS A 92 1.25 -12.27 -37.51
CA LYS A 92 0.23 -13.26 -37.16
C LYS A 92 0.86 -14.66 -37.04
N LYS A 93 1.65 -15.07 -38.04
CA LYS A 93 2.30 -16.38 -38.03
C LYS A 93 3.31 -16.54 -36.90
N ALA A 94 4.04 -15.47 -36.57
CA ALA A 94 4.98 -15.47 -35.47
C ALA A 94 4.28 -15.64 -34.11
N ARG A 95 3.18 -14.91 -33.87
CA ARG A 95 2.37 -15.01 -32.64
C ARG A 95 1.74 -16.38 -32.48
N GLU A 96 1.14 -16.93 -33.55
CA GLU A 96 0.61 -18.29 -33.57
C GLU A 96 1.69 -19.33 -33.21
N GLY A 97 2.88 -19.21 -33.82
CA GLY A 97 3.99 -20.13 -33.55
C GLY A 97 4.53 -20.03 -32.12
N VAL A 98 4.70 -18.82 -31.59
CA VAL A 98 5.11 -18.61 -30.20
C VAL A 98 4.07 -19.16 -29.22
N MET A 99 2.79 -18.88 -29.45
CA MET A 99 1.70 -19.40 -28.63
C MET A 99 1.68 -20.94 -28.63
N GLU A 100 1.89 -21.56 -29.80
CA GLU A 100 2.02 -23.00 -29.88
C GLU A 100 3.19 -23.52 -29.02
N PHE A 101 4.38 -22.91 -29.09
CA PHE A 101 5.50 -23.29 -28.24
C PHE A 101 5.22 -23.14 -26.75
N LEU A 102 4.51 -22.09 -26.34
CA LEU A 102 4.12 -21.89 -24.95
C LEU A 102 3.15 -22.99 -24.47
N LEU A 103 2.24 -23.43 -25.34
CA LEU A 103 1.23 -24.46 -25.03
C LEU A 103 1.72 -25.91 -25.19
N ILE A 104 2.83 -26.14 -25.90
CA ILE A 104 3.38 -27.49 -26.14
C ILE A 104 3.61 -28.23 -24.82
N ASN A 105 4.25 -27.58 -23.86
CA ASN A 105 4.60 -28.15 -22.56
C ASN A 105 3.72 -27.65 -21.39
N HIS A 106 2.75 -26.78 -21.66
CA HIS A 106 1.80 -26.32 -20.65
C HIS A 106 0.75 -27.42 -20.35
N PRO A 107 0.41 -27.68 -19.07
CA PRO A 107 -0.54 -28.72 -18.69
C PRO A 107 -1.98 -28.31 -18.99
N LEU A 108 -2.87 -29.30 -19.10
CA LEU A 108 -4.30 -29.11 -19.37
C LEU A 108 -5.09 -28.82 -18.07
N ASP A 109 -4.59 -27.88 -17.29
CA ASP A 109 -5.04 -27.63 -15.93
C ASP A 109 -6.13 -26.54 -15.84
N CYS A 110 -6.54 -25.93 -16.95
CA CYS A 110 -7.46 -24.78 -16.93
C CYS A 110 -8.70 -24.96 -16.01
N PRO A 111 -9.34 -26.13 -15.89
CA PRO A 111 -10.47 -26.31 -14.97
C PRO A 111 -10.08 -26.21 -13.48
N ILE A 112 -8.91 -26.74 -13.11
CA ILE A 112 -8.40 -26.78 -11.73
C ILE A 112 -7.48 -25.60 -11.42
N CYS A 113 -7.07 -24.82 -12.41
CA CYS A 113 -6.23 -23.64 -12.26
C CYS A 113 -7.04 -22.48 -11.68
N ASP A 114 -6.57 -21.86 -10.61
CA ASP A 114 -7.25 -20.72 -9.99
C ASP A 114 -7.23 -19.45 -10.84
N GLN A 115 -6.25 -19.31 -11.73
CA GLN A 115 -6.17 -18.20 -12.67
C GLN A 115 -7.09 -18.40 -13.90
N GLY A 116 -7.79 -19.55 -14.01
CA GLY A 116 -8.76 -19.77 -15.08
C GLY A 116 -9.82 -18.67 -15.11
N GLY A 117 -9.95 -17.98 -16.25
CA GLY A 117 -10.83 -16.83 -16.44
C GLY A 117 -10.20 -15.45 -16.20
N GLU A 118 -8.95 -15.39 -15.76
CA GLU A 118 -8.13 -14.17 -15.69
C GLU A 118 -6.66 -14.46 -16.05
N CYS A 119 -6.46 -15.40 -16.99
CA CYS A 119 -5.15 -15.89 -17.38
C CYS A 119 -4.74 -15.29 -18.73
N ASP A 120 -3.67 -14.49 -18.75
CA ASP A 120 -3.11 -13.93 -19.98
C ASP A 120 -2.87 -15.01 -21.04
N LEU A 121 -2.38 -16.19 -20.64
CA LEU A 121 -2.11 -17.28 -21.57
C LEU A 121 -3.40 -17.82 -22.20
N GLN A 122 -4.48 -17.92 -21.43
CA GLN A 122 -5.77 -18.36 -21.93
C GLN A 122 -6.33 -17.33 -22.92
N ASP A 123 -6.35 -16.06 -22.53
CA ASP A 123 -6.96 -14.99 -23.31
C ASP A 123 -6.18 -14.71 -24.59
N GLN A 124 -4.85 -14.65 -24.50
CA GLN A 124 -4.00 -14.45 -25.67
C GLN A 124 -3.93 -15.69 -26.57
N ALA A 125 -4.08 -16.91 -26.04
CA ALA A 125 -4.22 -18.10 -26.88
C ALA A 125 -5.51 -18.06 -27.70
N MET A 126 -6.62 -17.62 -27.09
CA MET A 126 -7.89 -17.46 -27.78
C MET A 126 -7.82 -16.36 -28.86
N ALA A 127 -7.16 -15.24 -28.56
CA ALA A 127 -7.08 -14.09 -29.46
C ALA A 127 -6.02 -14.22 -30.58
N TYR A 128 -4.85 -14.79 -30.28
CA TYR A 128 -3.68 -14.79 -31.18
C TYR A 128 -3.11 -16.18 -31.49
N GLY A 129 -3.63 -17.24 -30.86
CA GLY A 129 -3.22 -18.63 -31.08
C GLY A 129 -3.92 -19.32 -32.24
N VAL A 130 -3.72 -20.63 -32.32
CA VAL A 130 -4.42 -21.55 -33.24
C VAL A 130 -5.46 -22.37 -32.48
N ASP A 131 -6.48 -22.87 -33.18
CA ASP A 131 -7.63 -23.60 -32.61
C ASP A 131 -7.39 -25.11 -32.41
N PHE A 132 -6.20 -25.63 -32.76
CA PHE A 132 -5.82 -27.03 -32.60
C PHE A 132 -4.37 -27.19 -32.12
N SER A 133 -4.04 -28.34 -31.54
CA SER A 133 -2.66 -28.72 -31.21
C SER A 133 -2.12 -29.76 -32.19
N ARG A 134 -0.87 -29.57 -32.63
CA ARG A 134 -0.11 -30.54 -33.42
C ARG A 134 0.79 -31.43 -32.55
N TYR A 135 1.01 -31.05 -31.29
CA TYR A 135 1.89 -31.76 -30.37
C TYR A 135 1.18 -32.97 -29.76
N ARG A 136 1.77 -34.15 -29.91
CA ARG A 136 1.22 -35.44 -29.46
C ARG A 136 2.16 -36.21 -28.53
N GLU A 137 3.29 -35.62 -28.19
CA GLU A 137 4.30 -36.24 -27.33
C GLU A 137 4.00 -36.00 -25.84
N PRO A 138 4.65 -36.74 -24.93
CA PRO A 138 4.58 -36.47 -23.50
C PRO A 138 5.06 -35.05 -23.18
N LYS A 139 4.27 -34.32 -22.38
CA LYS A 139 4.62 -32.99 -21.88
C LYS A 139 5.59 -33.11 -20.70
N ARG A 140 6.47 -32.13 -20.53
CA ARG A 140 7.28 -32.00 -19.32
C ARG A 140 6.40 -31.80 -18.08
N ALA A 141 6.91 -32.21 -16.93
CA ALA A 141 6.33 -31.96 -15.62
C ALA A 141 7.44 -31.55 -14.65
N ASN A 142 7.16 -30.57 -13.81
CA ASN A 142 8.12 -29.99 -12.87
C ASN A 142 7.61 -30.16 -11.45
N GLU A 143 8.53 -30.27 -10.49
CA GLU A 143 8.22 -30.28 -9.07
C GLU A 143 7.76 -28.90 -8.58
N ASP A 144 6.83 -28.90 -7.62
CA ASP A 144 6.31 -27.68 -7.02
C ASP A 144 7.20 -27.20 -5.88
N LEU A 145 7.52 -25.91 -5.87
CA LEU A 145 8.37 -25.28 -4.86
C LEU A 145 7.56 -24.91 -3.61
N ASP A 146 8.14 -25.03 -2.41
CA ASP A 146 7.56 -24.39 -1.24
C ASP A 146 8.09 -22.95 -1.09
N LEU A 147 7.29 -21.98 -1.52
CA LEU A 147 7.60 -20.55 -1.36
C LEU A 147 7.05 -19.96 -0.04
N GLY A 148 6.62 -20.81 0.89
CA GLY A 148 6.03 -20.39 2.16
C GLY A 148 4.50 -20.26 2.10
N PRO A 149 3.86 -19.67 3.13
CA PRO A 149 2.41 -19.77 3.32
C PRO A 149 1.56 -18.87 2.41
N LEU A 150 2.18 -17.96 1.65
CA LEU A 150 1.45 -16.96 0.84
C LEU A 150 1.24 -17.39 -0.60
N VAL A 151 2.25 -17.99 -1.23
CA VAL A 151 2.25 -18.31 -2.66
C VAL A 151 2.14 -19.81 -2.84
N ALA A 152 1.08 -20.25 -3.52
CA ALA A 152 0.92 -21.62 -3.98
C ALA A 152 1.59 -21.75 -5.35
N THR A 153 2.27 -22.87 -5.55
CA THR A 153 3.04 -23.15 -6.76
C THR A 153 2.42 -24.31 -7.52
N CYS A 154 2.42 -24.20 -8.84
CA CYS A 154 2.17 -25.31 -9.75
C CYS A 154 3.11 -25.13 -10.95
N MET A 155 4.37 -25.51 -10.79
CA MET A 155 5.48 -25.09 -11.65
C MET A 155 5.43 -25.71 -13.04
N THR A 156 4.70 -26.81 -13.20
CA THR A 156 4.39 -27.37 -14.52
C THR A 156 3.64 -26.35 -15.41
N ARG A 157 2.87 -25.42 -14.82
CA ARG A 157 2.20 -24.33 -15.56
C ARG A 157 3.14 -23.20 -15.96
N CYS A 158 4.35 -23.13 -15.41
CA CYS A 158 5.26 -22.02 -15.63
C CYS A 158 5.78 -21.97 -17.07
N ILE A 159 5.70 -20.78 -17.68
CA ILE A 159 6.19 -20.50 -19.03
C ILE A 159 7.58 -19.84 -19.05
N SER A 160 8.28 -19.84 -17.91
CA SER A 160 9.64 -19.28 -17.75
C SER A 160 9.80 -17.84 -18.26
N CYS A 161 8.79 -16.99 -18.00
CA CYS A 161 8.79 -15.57 -18.40
C CYS A 161 9.68 -14.68 -17.52
N THR A 162 10.19 -15.23 -16.40
CA THR A 162 11.08 -14.59 -15.42
C THR A 162 10.55 -13.29 -14.78
N ARG A 163 9.23 -13.02 -14.83
CA ARG A 163 8.64 -11.85 -14.13
C ARG A 163 8.84 -11.93 -12.61
N CYS A 164 8.57 -13.09 -12.01
CA CYS A 164 8.75 -13.30 -10.56
C CYS A 164 10.20 -13.06 -10.12
N VAL A 165 11.18 -13.66 -10.81
CA VAL A 165 12.61 -13.50 -10.50
C VAL A 165 13.06 -12.04 -10.59
N ARG A 166 12.65 -11.33 -11.66
CA ARG A 166 12.94 -9.90 -11.80
C ARG A 166 12.28 -9.08 -10.70
N PHE A 167 11.00 -9.32 -10.40
CA PHE A 167 10.30 -8.60 -9.33
C PHE A 167 10.95 -8.82 -7.96
N THR A 168 11.25 -10.07 -7.59
CA THR A 168 11.86 -10.36 -6.30
C THR A 168 13.20 -9.64 -6.18
N THR A 169 14.00 -9.60 -7.26
CA THR A 169 15.33 -8.98 -7.27
C THR A 169 15.27 -7.45 -7.33
N GLU A 170 14.45 -6.89 -8.22
CA GLU A 170 14.45 -5.47 -8.58
C GLU A 170 13.54 -4.66 -7.66
N VAL A 171 12.36 -5.18 -7.30
CA VAL A 171 11.33 -4.43 -6.55
C VAL A 171 11.29 -4.86 -5.09
N ALA A 172 11.15 -6.16 -4.82
CA ALA A 172 11.08 -6.67 -3.45
C ALA A 172 12.46 -6.70 -2.75
N GLY A 173 13.53 -6.62 -3.54
CA GLY A 173 14.91 -6.58 -3.08
C GLY A 173 15.42 -7.85 -2.38
N ILE A 174 14.88 -9.02 -2.78
CA ILE A 174 15.32 -10.34 -2.35
C ILE A 174 15.77 -11.19 -3.55
N SER A 175 16.90 -11.89 -3.40
CA SER A 175 17.51 -12.69 -4.48
C SER A 175 17.28 -14.20 -4.31
N GLN A 176 16.22 -14.59 -3.61
CA GLN A 176 15.93 -15.99 -3.26
C GLN A 176 15.35 -16.80 -4.44
N MET A 177 14.84 -16.15 -5.49
CA MET A 177 14.34 -16.83 -6.69
C MET A 177 15.32 -16.69 -7.86
N GLY A 178 15.42 -17.73 -8.67
CA GLY A 178 16.28 -17.74 -9.86
C GLY A 178 15.77 -18.68 -10.94
N GLN A 179 16.56 -18.83 -12.00
CA GLN A 179 16.33 -19.81 -13.05
C GLN A 179 17.54 -20.74 -13.16
N THR A 180 17.31 -22.04 -13.01
CA THR A 180 18.34 -23.09 -13.12
C THR A 180 18.09 -23.95 -14.37
N GLY A 181 19.05 -24.82 -14.69
CA GLY A 181 18.99 -25.67 -15.88
C GLY A 181 19.19 -24.92 -17.20
N ARG A 182 18.95 -25.60 -18.33
CA ARG A 182 19.10 -25.03 -19.67
C ARG A 182 18.16 -25.73 -20.66
N GLY A 183 17.67 -24.99 -21.66
CA GLY A 183 16.81 -25.56 -22.69
C GLY A 183 15.43 -25.90 -22.13
N GLU A 184 14.94 -27.10 -22.43
CA GLU A 184 13.65 -27.58 -21.95
C GLU A 184 13.64 -27.85 -20.43
N ASP A 185 14.79 -28.24 -19.87
CA ASP A 185 15.01 -28.52 -18.44
C ASP A 185 15.22 -27.24 -17.62
N SER A 186 14.82 -26.08 -18.15
CA SER A 186 14.99 -24.82 -17.43
C SER A 186 13.81 -24.54 -16.51
N GLU A 187 14.12 -24.29 -15.25
CA GLU A 187 13.16 -24.21 -14.15
C GLU A 187 13.35 -22.91 -13.38
N ILE A 188 12.24 -22.25 -13.05
CA ILE A 188 12.25 -21.23 -12.01
C ILE A 188 12.29 -21.97 -10.67
N THR A 189 13.23 -21.59 -9.80
CA THR A 189 13.45 -22.26 -8.51
C THR A 189 13.73 -21.25 -7.41
N ALA A 190 13.64 -21.72 -6.16
CA ALA A 190 14.13 -21.00 -4.98
C ALA A 190 15.52 -21.53 -4.59
N TYR A 191 16.44 -20.63 -4.26
CA TYR A 191 17.79 -21.00 -3.83
C TYR A 191 17.73 -21.92 -2.61
N LEU A 192 18.35 -23.10 -2.72
CA LEU A 192 18.36 -24.14 -1.67
C LEU A 192 16.98 -24.52 -1.09
N GLY A 193 15.90 -24.29 -1.84
CA GLY A 193 14.53 -24.57 -1.37
C GLY A 193 14.06 -23.63 -0.25
N GLU A 194 14.68 -22.47 -0.09
CA GLU A 194 14.27 -21.47 0.90
C GLU A 194 12.87 -20.90 0.61
N THR A 195 12.13 -20.59 1.68
CA THR A 195 10.89 -19.80 1.57
C THR A 195 11.21 -18.33 1.32
N LEU A 196 10.31 -17.62 0.65
CA LEU A 196 10.48 -16.20 0.41
C LEU A 196 10.36 -15.40 1.73
N ASP A 197 11.28 -14.46 1.94
CA ASP A 197 11.33 -13.54 3.07
C ASP A 197 11.25 -12.08 2.63
N SER A 198 10.07 -11.69 2.15
CA SER A 198 9.75 -10.30 1.85
C SER A 198 8.35 -9.97 2.35
N ASN A 199 8.09 -8.68 2.46
CA ASN A 199 6.78 -8.09 2.76
C ASN A 199 6.05 -7.57 1.51
N LEU A 200 6.59 -7.88 0.32
CA LEU A 200 6.01 -7.59 -0.99
C LEU A 200 5.89 -8.84 -1.87
N GLN A 201 6.13 -10.05 -1.35
CA GLN A 201 6.29 -11.24 -2.19
C GLN A 201 4.99 -11.68 -2.86
N GLY A 202 3.84 -11.38 -2.27
CA GLY A 202 2.52 -11.72 -2.83
C GLY A 202 2.22 -11.05 -4.15
N ASN A 203 2.92 -9.98 -4.52
CA ASN A 203 2.75 -9.34 -5.84
C ASN A 203 3.23 -10.23 -7.00
N ILE A 204 4.05 -11.28 -6.74
CA ILE A 204 4.42 -12.24 -7.80
C ILE A 204 3.23 -13.04 -8.32
N ILE A 205 2.12 -13.08 -7.55
CA ILE A 205 0.87 -13.72 -7.96
C ILE A 205 0.22 -12.93 -9.09
N ASP A 206 0.11 -11.60 -8.96
CA ASP A 206 -0.49 -10.75 -10.00
C ASP A 206 0.42 -10.65 -11.22
N LEU A 207 1.74 -10.67 -11.00
CA LEU A 207 2.72 -10.62 -12.07
C LEU A 207 2.74 -11.88 -12.93
N CYS A 208 2.36 -13.03 -12.36
CA CYS A 208 2.41 -14.29 -13.07
C CYS A 208 1.32 -14.30 -14.15
N PRO A 209 1.67 -14.35 -15.45
CA PRO A 209 0.67 -14.35 -16.51
C PRO A 209 -0.06 -15.71 -16.65
N VAL A 210 0.27 -16.66 -15.79
CA VAL A 210 -0.20 -18.05 -15.79
C VAL A 210 -0.36 -18.51 -14.35
N GLY A 211 -1.24 -19.49 -14.10
CA GLY A 211 -1.53 -19.96 -12.73
C GLY A 211 -0.45 -20.85 -12.12
N ALA A 212 0.82 -20.57 -12.39
CA ALA A 212 1.97 -21.21 -11.78
C ALA A 212 2.26 -20.66 -10.38
N LEU A 213 1.99 -19.37 -10.16
CA LEU A 213 2.09 -18.72 -8.85
C LEU A 213 0.73 -18.14 -8.51
N THR A 214 0.08 -18.66 -7.47
CA THR A 214 -1.29 -18.29 -7.09
C THR A 214 -1.36 -17.99 -5.60
N SER A 215 -2.44 -17.33 -5.15
CA SER A 215 -2.64 -17.03 -3.73
C SER A 215 -3.02 -18.29 -2.96
N LYS A 216 -2.11 -18.79 -2.11
CA LYS A 216 -2.34 -19.99 -1.28
C LYS A 216 -3.56 -19.82 -0.35
N PRO A 217 -3.78 -18.66 0.30
CA PRO A 217 -4.96 -18.45 1.15
C PRO A 217 -6.29 -18.38 0.39
N TYR A 218 -6.28 -17.95 -0.87
CA TYR A 218 -7.48 -17.82 -1.72
C TYR A 218 -7.77 -19.09 -2.53
N ALA A 219 -6.80 -19.99 -2.66
CA ALA A 219 -6.83 -21.11 -3.59
C ALA A 219 -8.14 -21.91 -3.51
N PHE A 220 -8.75 -22.14 -4.68
CA PHE A 220 -9.99 -22.90 -4.87
C PHE A 220 -11.24 -22.39 -4.14
N THR A 221 -11.24 -21.17 -3.61
CA THR A 221 -12.41 -20.63 -2.87
C THR A 221 -13.45 -19.94 -3.75
N ALA A 222 -13.06 -19.38 -4.90
CA ALA A 222 -13.94 -18.73 -5.86
C ALA A 222 -13.32 -18.69 -7.27
N ARG A 223 -14.09 -18.18 -8.24
CA ARG A 223 -13.61 -17.88 -9.60
C ARG A 223 -13.80 -16.40 -9.96
N PRO A 224 -12.95 -15.82 -10.83
CA PRO A 224 -12.93 -14.37 -11.10
C PRO A 224 -14.26 -13.78 -11.60
N TRP A 225 -15.08 -14.58 -12.28
CA TRP A 225 -16.40 -14.19 -12.79
C TRP A 225 -17.52 -14.24 -11.73
N GLU A 226 -17.29 -14.87 -10.58
CA GLU A 226 -18.24 -14.89 -9.46
C GLU A 226 -18.12 -13.66 -8.55
N LEU A 227 -17.03 -12.90 -8.70
CA LEU A 227 -16.64 -11.86 -7.76
C LEU A 227 -17.18 -10.49 -8.18
N THR A 228 -17.78 -9.79 -7.22
CA THR A 228 -18.05 -8.35 -7.33
C THR A 228 -16.74 -7.60 -7.05
N LYS A 229 -16.38 -6.69 -7.94
CA LYS A 229 -15.10 -5.96 -7.90
C LYS A 229 -15.35 -4.53 -7.45
N THR A 230 -14.76 -4.13 -6.34
CA THR A 230 -14.88 -2.75 -5.83
C THR A 230 -13.51 -2.11 -5.71
N GLU A 231 -13.28 -1.05 -6.47
CA GLU A 231 -12.08 -0.21 -6.32
C GLU A 231 -12.21 0.63 -5.05
N THR A 232 -11.19 0.59 -4.21
CA THR A 232 -11.18 1.25 -2.89
C THR A 232 -9.73 1.50 -2.44
N ILE A 233 -9.54 1.88 -1.17
CA ILE A 233 -8.25 2.31 -0.63
C ILE A 233 -7.85 1.42 0.55
N ASP A 234 -6.57 1.11 0.63
CA ASP A 234 -5.98 0.38 1.75
C ASP A 234 -5.79 1.28 2.98
N VAL A 235 -5.90 0.67 4.17
CA VAL A 235 -5.72 1.32 5.47
C VAL A 235 -4.74 0.55 6.38
N MET A 236 -4.01 -0.44 5.86
CA MET A 236 -3.08 -1.26 6.66
C MET A 236 -1.78 -0.53 7.04
N ASP A 237 -1.48 0.56 6.36
CA ASP A 237 -0.46 1.57 6.64
C ASP A 237 -0.98 2.95 6.21
N ALA A 238 -0.16 4.00 6.34
CA ALA A 238 -0.54 5.35 5.95
C ALA A 238 -0.19 5.72 4.50
N LEU A 239 0.26 4.77 3.67
CA LEU A 239 0.55 5.05 2.27
C LEU A 239 -0.74 5.26 1.46
N GLY A 240 -1.83 4.61 1.87
CA GLY A 240 -3.11 4.68 1.18
C GLY A 240 -3.06 3.99 -0.18
N SER A 241 -2.48 2.80 -0.24
CA SER A 241 -2.34 2.06 -1.50
C SER A 241 -3.70 1.84 -2.17
N ASN A 242 -3.76 2.04 -3.48
CA ASN A 242 -4.99 1.82 -4.23
C ASN A 242 -5.21 0.33 -4.47
N ILE A 243 -6.41 -0.14 -4.13
CA ILE A 243 -6.74 -1.57 -4.15
C ILE A 243 -8.07 -1.85 -4.82
N ARG A 244 -8.26 -3.12 -5.17
CA ARG A 244 -9.55 -3.69 -5.54
C ARG A 244 -9.88 -4.81 -4.56
N VAL A 245 -11.02 -4.67 -3.91
CA VAL A 245 -11.58 -5.67 -3.00
C VAL A 245 -12.59 -6.51 -3.78
N ASP A 246 -12.33 -7.80 -3.89
CA ASP A 246 -13.19 -8.73 -4.58
C ASP A 246 -14.04 -9.51 -3.58
N THR A 247 -15.37 -9.40 -3.69
CA THR A 247 -16.33 -10.01 -2.76
C THR A 247 -17.17 -11.09 -3.42
N LYS A 248 -17.55 -12.11 -2.63
CA LYS A 248 -18.58 -13.11 -2.98
C LYS A 248 -19.69 -13.02 -1.94
N GLY A 249 -20.82 -12.42 -2.32
CA GLY A 249 -21.83 -12.01 -1.34
C GLY A 249 -21.27 -10.97 -0.37
N ARG A 250 -21.34 -11.21 0.94
CA ARG A 250 -20.81 -10.29 1.96
C ARG A 250 -19.32 -10.48 2.26
N GLU A 251 -18.70 -11.55 1.78
CA GLU A 251 -17.36 -11.93 2.21
C GLU A 251 -16.31 -11.43 1.23
N VAL A 252 -15.30 -10.73 1.77
CA VAL A 252 -14.09 -10.36 1.01
C VAL A 252 -13.28 -11.60 0.74
N MET A 253 -13.12 -11.99 -0.52
CA MET A 253 -12.41 -13.21 -0.92
C MET A 253 -10.93 -12.97 -1.21
N ARG A 254 -10.58 -11.79 -1.72
CA ARG A 254 -9.20 -11.38 -1.96
C ARG A 254 -9.10 -9.86 -2.09
N ILE A 255 -7.88 -9.35 -1.94
CA ILE A 255 -7.51 -7.96 -2.16
C ILE A 255 -6.37 -7.95 -3.15
N ILE A 256 -6.51 -7.18 -4.23
CA ILE A 256 -5.47 -7.03 -5.26
C ILE A 256 -5.15 -5.53 -5.46
N PRO A 257 -3.97 -5.18 -5.99
CA PRO A 257 -3.62 -3.79 -6.25
C PRO A 257 -4.45 -3.20 -7.39
N ARG A 258 -4.62 -1.87 -7.36
CA ARG A 258 -5.05 -1.06 -8.50
C ARG A 258 -3.89 -0.14 -8.87
N ASN A 259 -3.62 0.03 -10.17
CA ASN A 259 -2.54 0.90 -10.60
C ASN A 259 -2.78 2.35 -10.15
N HIS A 260 -1.77 2.96 -9.54
CA HIS A 260 -1.70 4.38 -9.29
C HIS A 260 -0.25 4.86 -9.20
N ASP A 261 0.22 5.44 -10.30
CA ASP A 261 1.59 5.91 -10.49
C ASP A 261 2.05 6.90 -9.41
N GLY A 262 1.13 7.70 -8.86
CA GLY A 262 1.45 8.68 -7.81
C GLY A 262 1.55 8.12 -6.39
N VAL A 263 1.19 6.85 -6.15
CA VAL A 263 1.13 6.27 -4.79
C VAL A 263 1.82 4.91 -4.75
N ASN A 264 1.17 3.85 -5.22
CA ASN A 264 1.63 2.48 -5.04
C ASN A 264 2.12 1.80 -6.33
N GLU A 265 2.10 2.52 -7.46
CA GLU A 265 2.23 1.92 -8.79
C GLU A 265 1.27 0.73 -8.89
N GLU A 266 1.79 -0.48 -9.07
CA GLU A 266 1.00 -1.71 -9.19
C GLU A 266 1.14 -2.62 -7.96
N TRP A 267 1.77 -2.14 -6.88
CA TRP A 267 2.17 -2.98 -5.76
C TRP A 267 1.30 -2.75 -4.53
N ILE A 268 1.17 -3.78 -3.70
CA ILE A 268 0.66 -3.69 -2.33
C ILE A 268 1.49 -4.56 -1.40
N SER A 269 1.45 -4.24 -0.11
CA SER A 269 2.11 -5.06 0.90
C SER A 269 1.44 -6.42 1.09
N ASP A 270 2.20 -7.40 1.60
CA ASP A 270 1.64 -8.72 1.94
C ASP A 270 0.58 -8.62 3.04
N LYS A 271 0.74 -7.69 3.98
CA LYS A 271 -0.31 -7.38 4.97
C LYS A 271 -1.59 -6.96 4.25
N THR A 272 -1.54 -5.93 3.40
CA THR A 272 -2.70 -5.46 2.61
C THR A 272 -3.36 -6.59 1.82
N ARG A 273 -2.56 -7.41 1.12
CA ARG A 273 -3.07 -8.47 0.23
C ARG A 273 -3.78 -9.58 0.99
N PHE A 274 -3.28 -9.95 2.16
CA PHE A 274 -3.67 -11.19 2.84
C PHE A 274 -4.43 -10.98 4.15
N VAL A 275 -4.61 -9.74 4.62
CA VAL A 275 -5.33 -9.44 5.87
C VAL A 275 -6.84 -9.72 5.84
N TRP A 276 -7.41 -10.02 4.66
CA TRP A 276 -8.85 -10.17 4.47
C TRP A 276 -9.49 -11.30 5.29
N ASP A 277 -8.74 -12.30 5.76
CA ASP A 277 -9.27 -13.30 6.69
C ASP A 277 -9.56 -12.71 8.08
N GLY A 278 -8.81 -11.67 8.48
CA GLY A 278 -9.05 -10.87 9.68
C GLY A 278 -10.40 -10.18 9.66
N LEU A 279 -10.84 -9.67 8.49
CA LEU A 279 -12.17 -9.05 8.30
C LEU A 279 -13.35 -9.99 8.60
N ARG A 280 -13.11 -11.31 8.71
CA ARG A 280 -14.14 -12.32 9.02
C ARG A 280 -14.06 -12.83 10.46
N ARG A 281 -13.07 -12.41 11.25
CA ARG A 281 -12.76 -12.97 12.56
C ARG A 281 -12.84 -11.91 13.64
N GLN A 282 -13.27 -12.33 14.83
CA GLN A 282 -13.40 -11.46 16.01
C GLN A 282 -14.17 -10.16 15.73
N ARG A 283 -15.12 -10.21 14.79
CA ARG A 283 -15.93 -9.07 14.39
C ARG A 283 -16.98 -8.74 15.45
N LEU A 284 -17.14 -7.45 15.72
CA LEU A 284 -18.22 -6.95 16.56
C LEU A 284 -19.49 -6.85 15.71
N ASP A 285 -20.50 -7.64 16.06
CA ASP A 285 -21.71 -7.85 15.26
C ASP A 285 -22.97 -7.25 15.90
N ARG A 286 -22.92 -6.83 17.16
CA ARG A 286 -24.03 -6.24 17.91
C ARG A 286 -23.49 -5.39 19.07
N PRO A 287 -24.31 -4.53 19.69
CA PRO A 287 -23.90 -3.79 20.87
C PRO A 287 -23.66 -4.69 22.08
N TYR A 288 -22.72 -4.31 22.95
CA TYR A 288 -22.49 -4.98 24.23
C TYR A 288 -22.40 -3.97 25.37
N ILE A 289 -22.89 -4.35 26.55
CA ILE A 289 -22.77 -3.55 27.78
C ILE A 289 -22.12 -4.43 28.85
N ARG A 290 -21.17 -3.87 29.59
CA ARG A 290 -20.53 -4.54 30.71
C ARG A 290 -21.43 -4.48 31.93
N GLU A 291 -21.78 -5.66 32.43
CA GLU A 291 -22.55 -5.83 33.65
C GLU A 291 -21.93 -6.96 34.48
N ASN A 292 -21.75 -6.74 35.78
CA ASN A 292 -21.11 -7.71 36.69
C ASN A 292 -19.75 -8.22 36.17
N GLY A 293 -18.97 -7.33 35.57
CA GLY A 293 -17.63 -7.62 35.04
C GLY A 293 -17.61 -8.35 33.69
N LYS A 294 -18.75 -8.68 33.09
CA LYS A 294 -18.85 -9.38 31.80
C LYS A 294 -19.60 -8.54 30.76
N LEU A 295 -19.15 -8.59 29.52
CA LEU A 295 -19.87 -8.00 28.39
C LEU A 295 -21.06 -8.90 28.05
N ARG A 296 -22.26 -8.36 28.11
CA ARG A 296 -23.47 -9.01 27.62
C ARG A 296 -23.98 -8.33 26.34
N PRO A 297 -24.58 -9.07 25.40
CA PRO A 297 -25.28 -8.47 24.28
C PRO A 297 -26.36 -7.47 24.75
N ALA A 298 -26.52 -6.39 24.01
CA ALA A 298 -27.52 -5.35 24.25
C ALA A 298 -28.17 -4.94 22.92
N SER A 299 -29.36 -4.34 23.00
CA SER A 299 -29.97 -3.71 21.83
C SER A 299 -29.34 -2.36 21.53
N TRP A 300 -29.45 -1.87 20.28
CA TRP A 300 -29.01 -0.51 19.94
C TRP A 300 -29.66 0.58 20.79
N ALA A 301 -30.96 0.47 21.08
CA ALA A 301 -31.65 1.46 21.91
C ALA A 301 -31.06 1.49 23.33
N GLU A 302 -30.86 0.32 23.93
CA GLU A 302 -30.27 0.18 25.26
C GLU A 302 -28.83 0.71 25.31
N ALA A 303 -27.98 0.32 24.36
CA ALA A 303 -26.58 0.73 24.31
C ALA A 303 -26.41 2.23 24.07
N LEU A 304 -27.22 2.83 23.19
CA LEU A 304 -27.18 4.27 22.94
C LEU A 304 -27.71 5.07 24.12
N THR A 305 -28.75 4.60 24.81
CA THR A 305 -29.22 5.25 26.06
C THR A 305 -28.13 5.17 27.13
N ALA A 306 -27.54 4.00 27.36
CA ALA A 306 -26.47 3.85 28.34
C ALA A 306 -25.24 4.71 28.02
N ALA A 307 -24.84 4.78 26.75
CA ALA A 307 -23.74 5.64 26.30
C ALA A 307 -24.06 7.13 26.49
N ALA A 308 -25.27 7.57 26.12
CA ALA A 308 -25.69 8.95 26.30
C ALA A 308 -25.75 9.34 27.79
N ASP A 309 -26.28 8.48 28.64
CA ASP A 309 -26.38 8.72 30.08
C ASP A 309 -25.01 8.74 30.77
N ALA A 310 -24.06 7.93 30.29
CA ALA A 310 -22.68 7.99 30.74
C ALA A 310 -21.99 9.31 30.37
N MET A 311 -22.29 9.90 29.20
CA MET A 311 -21.63 11.11 28.71
C MET A 311 -22.30 12.43 29.17
N LYS A 312 -23.60 12.45 29.46
CA LYS A 312 -24.33 13.69 29.79
C LYS A 312 -23.79 14.37 31.05
N GLY A 313 -23.38 15.63 30.90
CA GLY A 313 -22.88 16.44 32.02
C GLY A 313 -21.53 15.98 32.59
N LYS A 314 -20.78 15.19 31.82
CA LYS A 314 -19.47 14.62 32.18
C LYS A 314 -18.36 15.19 31.31
N GLN A 315 -17.12 15.10 31.80
CA GLN A 315 -15.93 15.40 30.99
C GLN A 315 -15.58 14.21 30.10
N VAL A 316 -15.64 14.42 28.78
CA VAL A 316 -15.47 13.36 27.78
C VAL A 316 -14.22 13.62 26.95
N ALA A 317 -13.38 12.59 26.79
CA ALA A 317 -12.31 12.56 25.80
C ALA A 317 -12.68 11.65 24.64
N GLY A 318 -12.53 12.14 23.41
CA GLY A 318 -12.62 11.34 22.19
C GLY A 318 -11.25 10.89 21.73
N LEU A 319 -11.08 9.61 21.44
CA LEU A 319 -9.84 9.05 20.88
C LEU A 319 -10.11 8.50 19.50
N ILE A 320 -9.29 8.89 18.52
CA ILE A 320 -9.41 8.43 17.13
C ILE A 320 -8.34 7.38 16.84
N GLY A 321 -8.77 6.17 16.53
CA GLY A 321 -7.90 5.06 16.15
C GLY A 321 -7.38 5.14 14.72
N ASP A 322 -6.47 4.23 14.41
CA ASP A 322 -5.62 4.31 13.21
C ASP A 322 -6.35 4.00 11.88
N LEU A 323 -7.53 3.38 11.96
CA LEU A 323 -8.30 2.90 10.80
C LEU A 323 -9.60 3.71 10.56
N VAL A 324 -9.75 4.84 11.25
CA VAL A 324 -10.98 5.63 11.24
C VAL A 324 -11.03 6.57 10.03
N PRO A 325 -12.12 6.59 9.25
CA PRO A 325 -12.28 7.55 8.16
C PRO A 325 -12.55 8.97 8.69
N VAL A 326 -12.19 9.98 7.90
CA VAL A 326 -12.28 11.39 8.31
C VAL A 326 -13.69 11.81 8.67
N GLU A 327 -14.72 11.28 8.01
CA GLU A 327 -16.12 11.60 8.33
C GLU A 327 -16.51 11.14 9.74
N ALA A 328 -16.07 9.95 10.15
CA ALA A 328 -16.34 9.43 11.49
C ALA A 328 -15.54 10.21 12.55
N ALA A 329 -14.26 10.50 12.28
CA ALA A 329 -13.43 11.34 13.13
C ALA A 329 -14.05 12.74 13.32
N PHE A 330 -14.53 13.35 12.25
CA PHE A 330 -15.19 14.66 12.27
C PHE A 330 -16.52 14.62 13.01
N ALA A 331 -17.31 13.56 12.86
CA ALA A 331 -18.55 13.40 13.61
C ALA A 331 -18.32 13.23 15.12
N LEU A 332 -17.26 12.51 15.50
CA LEU A 332 -16.86 12.39 16.90
C LEU A 332 -16.40 13.74 17.46
N LYS A 333 -15.58 14.47 16.68
CA LYS A 333 -15.11 15.81 17.03
C LYS A 333 -16.27 16.78 17.28
N ASP A 334 -17.18 16.92 16.31
CA ASP A 334 -18.37 17.78 16.43
C ASP A 334 -19.20 17.41 17.69
N LEU A 335 -19.33 16.11 18.02
CA LEU A 335 -20.11 15.64 19.17
C LEU A 335 -19.42 15.93 20.50
N VAL A 336 -18.15 15.53 20.64
CA VAL A 336 -17.40 15.60 21.90
C VAL A 336 -17.05 17.04 22.24
N GLU A 337 -16.59 17.84 21.27
CA GLU A 337 -16.31 19.26 21.52
C GLU A 337 -17.61 20.06 21.72
N GLY A 338 -18.70 19.65 21.04
CA GLY A 338 -20.02 20.28 21.20
C GLY A 338 -20.60 20.19 22.62
N ILE A 339 -20.13 19.23 23.42
CA ILE A 339 -20.48 19.09 24.85
C ILE A 339 -19.37 19.57 25.80
N GLY A 340 -18.33 20.23 25.27
CA GLY A 340 -17.21 20.77 26.05
C GLY A 340 -16.08 19.79 26.35
N GLY A 341 -16.06 18.63 25.69
CA GLY A 341 -14.94 17.68 25.74
C GLY A 341 -13.83 18.02 24.74
N GLN A 342 -12.87 17.11 24.63
CA GLN A 342 -11.69 17.25 23.77
C GLN A 342 -11.40 15.96 23.01
N VAL A 343 -10.80 16.07 21.83
CA VAL A 343 -10.49 14.92 20.96
C VAL A 343 -9.01 14.86 20.65
N GLU A 344 -8.46 13.65 20.63
CA GLU A 344 -7.07 13.40 20.27
C GLU A 344 -6.96 12.26 19.27
N CYS A 345 -6.20 12.49 18.20
CA CYS A 345 -5.89 11.48 17.23
C CYS A 345 -4.51 10.85 17.44
N ARG A 346 -3.50 11.58 17.92
CA ARG A 346 -2.09 11.12 18.10
C ARG A 346 -1.95 10.13 19.27
N THR A 347 -2.62 9.01 19.15
CA THR A 347 -2.71 7.89 20.09
C THR A 347 -1.36 7.21 20.35
N ASP A 348 -0.45 7.28 19.37
CA ASP A 348 0.95 6.86 19.46
C ASP A 348 1.84 7.83 20.28
N GLY A 349 1.31 8.99 20.68
CA GLY A 349 2.04 10.02 21.41
C GLY A 349 2.92 10.94 20.56
N ALA A 350 2.82 10.85 19.23
CA ALA A 350 3.61 11.67 18.30
C ALA A 350 3.48 13.18 18.59
N LYS A 351 4.61 13.88 18.64
CA LYS A 351 4.70 15.31 18.93
C LYS A 351 4.55 16.16 17.66
N LEU A 352 3.43 15.97 16.96
CA LEU A 352 3.08 16.70 15.74
C LEU A 352 2.33 18.01 16.08
N PRO A 353 2.69 19.17 15.51
CA PRO A 353 2.07 20.45 15.84
C PRO A 353 0.67 20.60 15.22
N GLU A 354 -0.26 21.16 15.98
CA GLU A 354 -1.58 21.57 15.48
C GLU A 354 -1.46 22.71 14.46
N GLY A 355 -2.31 22.68 13.42
CA GLY A 355 -2.43 23.79 12.46
C GLY A 355 -1.25 23.98 11.50
N ASN A 356 -0.15 23.22 11.65
CA ASN A 356 1.01 23.30 10.78
C ASN A 356 1.15 22.06 9.89
N ARG A 357 0.39 22.04 8.79
CA ARG A 357 0.35 20.93 7.84
C ARG A 357 1.71 20.61 7.19
N SER A 358 2.57 21.61 6.99
CA SER A 358 3.93 21.37 6.49
C SER A 358 4.81 20.59 7.46
N ALA A 359 4.48 20.57 8.75
CA ALA A 359 5.25 19.88 9.78
C ALA A 359 4.72 18.48 10.12
N TYR A 360 3.46 18.16 9.77
CA TYR A 360 2.92 16.80 9.92
C TYR A 360 2.62 16.10 8.59
N VAL A 361 2.67 16.76 7.45
CA VAL A 361 2.62 16.12 6.12
C VAL A 361 3.94 16.32 5.41
N GLY A 362 4.34 17.58 5.26
CA GLY A 362 5.53 17.96 4.51
C GLY A 362 5.24 18.75 3.25
N THR A 363 6.21 18.82 2.36
CA THR A 363 6.14 19.51 1.06
C THR A 363 6.44 18.60 -0.12
N ALA A 364 6.98 17.41 0.14
CA ALA A 364 7.27 16.41 -0.88
C ALA A 364 6.08 15.47 -1.07
N THR A 365 5.98 14.97 -2.29
CA THR A 365 5.07 13.91 -2.73
C THR A 365 5.80 12.57 -2.78
N ILE A 366 5.06 11.47 -2.87
CA ILE A 366 5.60 10.13 -3.13
C ILE A 366 6.24 10.09 -4.53
N GLU A 367 5.79 10.92 -5.47
CA GLU A 367 6.37 11.03 -6.82
C GLU A 367 7.75 11.67 -6.82
N ASP A 368 8.04 12.60 -5.92
CA ASP A 368 9.37 13.22 -5.81
C ASP A 368 10.48 12.21 -5.47
N ILE A 369 10.12 11.00 -4.99
CA ILE A 369 11.09 9.92 -4.74
C ILE A 369 11.64 9.38 -6.06
N ASP A 370 10.85 9.34 -7.13
CA ASP A 370 11.19 8.65 -8.37
C ASP A 370 12.37 9.27 -9.13
N ASP A 371 12.63 10.56 -8.89
CA ASP A 371 13.73 11.34 -9.46
C ASP A 371 14.64 12.01 -8.41
N ALA A 372 14.48 11.64 -7.13
CA ALA A 372 15.40 12.05 -6.08
C ALA A 372 16.81 11.50 -6.34
N GLU A 373 17.81 12.36 -6.18
CA GLU A 373 19.23 11.99 -6.26
C GLU A 373 19.84 11.70 -4.88
N MET A 374 19.24 12.24 -3.81
CA MET A 374 19.60 11.88 -2.44
C MET A 374 18.37 11.84 -1.53
N ILE A 375 18.31 10.85 -0.63
CA ILE A 375 17.23 10.70 0.35
C ILE A 375 17.82 10.47 1.73
N LEU A 376 17.44 11.29 2.71
CA LEU A 376 17.79 11.10 4.10
C LEU A 376 16.59 10.56 4.89
N LEU A 377 16.77 9.39 5.50
CA LEU A 377 15.80 8.74 6.38
C LEU A 377 16.14 9.03 7.85
N ILE A 378 15.18 9.53 8.62
CA ILE A 378 15.35 9.89 10.03
C ILE A 378 14.36 9.10 10.90
N GLY A 379 14.89 8.20 11.74
CA GLY A 379 14.14 7.41 12.71
C GLY A 379 12.96 6.63 12.12
N THR A 380 13.11 6.17 10.87
CA THR A 380 12.12 5.35 10.15
C THR A 380 12.73 4.08 9.60
N ASN A 381 11.96 2.99 9.64
CA ASN A 381 12.21 1.80 8.84
C ASN A 381 11.09 1.70 7.78
N PRO A 382 11.25 2.33 6.60
CA PRO A 382 10.19 2.36 5.59
C PRO A 382 9.86 0.96 5.09
N ARG A 383 10.79 -0.02 5.16
CA ARG A 383 10.50 -1.40 4.81
C ARG A 383 9.36 -1.94 5.67
N THR A 384 9.35 -1.72 6.98
CA THR A 384 8.29 -2.24 7.87
C THR A 384 7.11 -1.29 8.02
N GLU A 385 7.34 0.02 7.94
CA GLU A 385 6.32 1.05 8.16
C GLU A 385 5.44 1.28 6.91
N ALA A 386 6.04 1.28 5.71
CA ALA A 386 5.34 1.46 4.43
C ALA A 386 6.09 0.74 3.29
N PRO A 387 5.95 -0.60 3.16
CA PRO A 387 6.79 -1.41 2.27
C PRO A 387 6.84 -0.94 0.81
N VAL A 388 5.72 -0.44 0.28
CA VAL A 388 5.67 0.05 -1.10
C VAL A 388 6.43 1.38 -1.26
N LEU A 389 6.43 2.25 -0.24
CA LEU A 389 7.30 3.44 -0.23
C LEU A 389 8.78 3.02 -0.24
N ASN A 390 9.13 1.98 0.52
CA ASN A 390 10.49 1.42 0.50
C ASN A 390 10.87 0.89 -0.90
N ALA A 391 9.94 0.26 -1.62
CA ALA A 391 10.17 -0.16 -3.00
C ALA A 391 10.36 1.04 -3.96
N ARG A 392 9.69 2.16 -3.73
CA ARG A 392 9.91 3.42 -4.47
C ARG A 392 11.30 3.99 -4.21
N ILE A 393 11.74 4.01 -2.95
CA ILE A 393 13.10 4.42 -2.57
C ILE A 393 14.14 3.49 -3.20
N ARG A 394 13.89 2.17 -3.18
CA ARG A 394 14.73 1.17 -3.86
C ARG A 394 14.86 1.47 -5.34
N LYS A 395 13.76 1.77 -6.03
CA LYS A 395 13.75 2.12 -7.45
C LYS A 395 14.62 3.37 -7.72
N ALA A 396 14.57 4.38 -6.86
CA ALA A 396 15.45 5.54 -6.94
C ALA A 396 16.92 5.17 -6.71
N TRP A 397 17.22 4.33 -5.71
CA TRP A 397 18.57 3.82 -5.45
C TRP A 397 19.14 3.04 -6.64
N MET A 398 18.34 2.18 -7.29
CA MET A 398 18.75 1.47 -8.51
C MET A 398 19.06 2.41 -9.69
N ARG A 399 18.54 3.65 -9.67
CA ARG A 399 18.84 4.71 -10.64
C ARG A 399 20.05 5.58 -10.23
N GLY A 400 20.66 5.29 -9.08
CA GLY A 400 21.85 5.97 -8.59
C GLY A 400 21.62 6.96 -7.44
N ALA A 401 20.43 6.99 -6.84
CA ALA A 401 20.18 7.84 -5.68
C ALA A 401 21.02 7.41 -4.46
N GLU A 402 21.60 8.37 -3.75
CA GLU A 402 22.35 8.13 -2.52
C GLU A 402 21.40 8.17 -1.31
N ILE A 403 21.36 7.10 -0.51
CA ILE A 403 20.46 6.99 0.64
C ILE A 403 21.25 7.12 1.94
N GLY A 404 20.81 8.01 2.84
CA GLY A 404 21.34 8.14 4.21
C GLY A 404 20.33 7.66 5.24
N LEU A 405 20.80 7.04 6.33
CA LEU A 405 19.97 6.63 7.46
C LEU A 405 20.53 7.18 8.77
N ILE A 406 19.69 7.90 9.51
CA ILE A 406 19.88 8.24 10.91
C ILE A 406 18.84 7.47 11.73
N GLY A 407 19.29 6.41 12.39
CA GLY A 407 18.45 5.45 13.12
C GLY A 407 19.17 4.11 13.27
N PRO A 408 18.62 3.18 14.07
CA PRO A 408 19.20 1.84 14.24
C PRO A 408 19.41 1.13 12.88
N LYS A 409 20.49 0.35 12.72
CA LYS A 409 20.71 -0.39 11.47
C LYS A 409 19.62 -1.43 11.21
N VAL A 410 19.10 -1.46 9.97
CA VAL A 410 18.07 -2.40 9.52
C VAL A 410 18.30 -2.76 8.06
N ASP A 411 17.80 -3.92 7.63
CA ASP A 411 17.80 -4.29 6.22
C ASP A 411 16.66 -3.57 5.48
N LEU A 412 17.02 -2.55 4.69
CA LEU A 412 16.09 -1.80 3.83
C LEU A 412 15.95 -2.39 2.43
N THR A 413 16.60 -3.53 2.15
CA THR A 413 16.77 -4.19 0.85
C THR A 413 17.78 -3.53 -0.09
N TYR A 414 18.28 -2.33 0.20
CA TYR A 414 19.27 -1.60 -0.59
C TYR A 414 20.36 -1.02 0.31
N ASP A 415 21.51 -0.67 -0.29
CA ASP A 415 22.62 -0.08 0.45
C ASP A 415 22.33 1.38 0.84
N TYR A 416 22.82 1.78 2.02
CA TYR A 416 22.69 3.14 2.52
C TYR A 416 23.91 3.56 3.36
N ALA A 417 24.15 4.86 3.42
CA ALA A 417 25.12 5.46 4.33
C ALA A 417 24.50 5.58 5.73
N HIS A 418 24.95 4.73 6.67
CA HIS A 418 24.56 4.85 8.07
C HIS A 418 25.27 6.04 8.72
N MET A 419 24.51 7.02 9.18
CA MET A 419 25.02 8.29 9.71
C MET A 419 25.02 8.36 11.24
N GLY A 420 24.41 7.37 11.90
CA GLY A 420 24.34 7.22 13.36
C GLY A 420 22.95 6.76 13.81
N ASP A 421 22.85 6.28 15.05
CA ASP A 421 21.62 5.63 15.54
C ASP A 421 20.58 6.58 16.15
N GLY A 422 20.98 7.81 16.47
CA GLY A 422 20.20 8.67 17.37
C GLY A 422 20.20 10.15 17.04
N ARG A 423 19.56 10.89 17.94
CA ARG A 423 19.29 12.34 17.81
C ARG A 423 20.56 13.18 17.66
N GLN A 424 21.65 12.76 18.30
CA GLN A 424 22.93 13.46 18.20
C GLN A 424 23.46 13.48 16.76
N ALA A 425 23.31 12.37 16.02
CA ALA A 425 23.73 12.30 14.62
C ALA A 425 22.91 13.25 13.72
N LEU A 426 21.62 13.45 14.02
CA LEU A 426 20.80 14.46 13.34
C LEU A 426 21.29 15.88 13.64
N VAL A 427 21.55 16.20 14.90
CA VAL A 427 22.10 17.52 15.29
C VAL A 427 23.45 17.77 14.62
N ASP A 428 24.32 16.77 14.60
CA ASP A 428 25.65 16.86 13.97
C ASP A 428 25.55 17.01 12.44
N ALA A 429 24.60 16.31 11.80
CA ALA A 429 24.33 16.44 10.37
C ALA A 429 23.85 17.86 10.01
N VAL A 430 22.92 18.42 10.80
CA VAL A 430 22.45 19.80 10.64
C VAL A 430 23.59 20.80 10.83
N ALA A 431 24.43 20.62 11.86
CA ALA A 431 25.55 21.51 12.15
C ALA A 431 26.66 21.44 11.09
N LYS A 432 26.93 20.24 10.56
CA LYS A 432 27.89 20.02 9.47
C LYS A 432 27.41 20.65 8.17
N GLY A 433 26.09 20.64 7.93
CA GLY A 433 25.48 21.08 6.68
C GLY A 433 25.91 20.22 5.49
N VAL A 434 25.63 20.71 4.28
CA VAL A 434 25.98 20.04 3.03
C VAL A 434 26.66 20.99 2.05
N SER A 435 27.36 20.43 1.06
CA SER A 435 28.00 21.20 -0.01
C SER A 435 26.95 21.87 -0.92
N ASP A 436 27.31 22.95 -1.61
CA ASP A 436 26.40 23.59 -2.58
C ASP A 436 26.04 22.66 -3.75
N ALA A 437 26.92 21.71 -4.08
CA ALA A 437 26.62 20.64 -5.03
C ALA A 437 25.47 19.74 -4.57
N THR A 438 25.35 19.50 -3.25
CA THR A 438 24.24 18.72 -2.68
C THR A 438 22.93 19.51 -2.74
N LYS A 439 22.98 20.81 -2.43
CA LYS A 439 21.80 21.69 -2.49
C LYS A 439 21.23 21.86 -3.91
N ALA A 440 22.08 21.70 -4.92
CA ALA A 440 21.67 21.76 -6.33
C ALA A 440 20.99 20.47 -6.84
N LYS A 441 21.06 19.37 -6.07
CA LYS A 441 20.42 18.09 -6.41
C LYS A 441 18.96 18.05 -5.96
N LYS A 442 18.16 17.19 -6.58
CA LYS A 442 16.84 16.83 -6.04
C LYS A 442 17.00 15.97 -4.80
N THR A 443 16.76 16.53 -3.63
CA THR A 443 16.98 15.84 -2.35
C THR A 443 15.71 15.78 -1.51
N LEU A 444 15.54 14.70 -0.75
CA LEU A 444 14.41 14.49 0.15
C LEU A 444 14.87 14.19 1.57
N VAL A 445 14.13 14.70 2.54
CA VAL A 445 14.25 14.34 3.96
C VAL A 445 12.93 13.69 4.39
N ILE A 446 12.99 12.44 4.82
CA ILE A 446 11.85 11.65 5.29
C ILE A 446 12.04 11.36 6.78
N VAL A 447 11.11 11.80 7.61
CA VAL A 447 11.09 11.53 9.06
C VAL A 447 9.93 10.61 9.41
N GLY A 448 10.20 9.51 10.12
CA GLY A 448 9.14 8.58 10.56
C GLY A 448 8.56 8.90 11.93
N GLN A 449 7.39 8.33 12.22
CA GLN A 449 6.74 8.47 13.53
C GLN A 449 7.64 8.03 14.69
N GLY A 450 8.48 7.01 14.50
CA GLY A 450 9.39 6.53 15.55
C GLY A 450 10.37 7.60 16.06
N ALA A 451 10.70 8.59 15.23
CA ALA A 451 11.51 9.74 15.62
C ALA A 451 10.74 10.78 16.45
N LEU A 452 9.41 10.75 16.42
CA LEU A 452 8.52 11.82 16.84
C LEU A 452 7.66 11.48 18.07
N THR A 453 7.62 10.21 18.49
CA THR A 453 6.75 9.72 19.58
C THR A 453 7.33 9.90 20.99
N GLU A 454 8.63 10.15 21.12
CA GLU A 454 9.25 10.40 22.43
C GLU A 454 9.03 11.83 22.93
N ALA A 455 9.37 12.08 24.20
CA ALA A 455 9.12 13.37 24.88
C ALA A 455 9.74 14.58 24.16
N ASP A 456 10.86 14.36 23.46
CA ASP A 456 11.58 15.38 22.70
C ASP A 456 11.26 15.39 21.19
N GLY A 457 10.21 14.67 20.76
CA GLY A 457 9.83 14.54 19.35
C GLY A 457 9.61 15.87 18.63
N ALA A 458 9.12 16.91 19.32
CA ALA A 458 8.98 18.25 18.74
C ALA A 458 10.34 18.90 18.42
N ALA A 459 11.36 18.67 19.26
CA ALA A 459 12.72 19.12 19.00
C ALA A 459 13.35 18.36 17.83
N VAL A 460 13.11 17.04 17.75
CA VAL A 460 13.53 16.21 16.61
C VAL A 460 12.89 16.69 15.32
N LEU A 461 11.58 16.98 15.31
CA LEU A 461 10.89 17.54 14.15
C LEU A 461 11.50 18.87 13.71
N GLY A 462 11.75 19.79 14.65
CA GLY A 462 12.43 21.05 14.36
C GLY A 462 13.83 20.85 13.74
N GLN A 463 14.60 19.86 14.19
CA GLN A 463 15.89 19.52 13.59
C GLN A 463 15.75 18.87 12.20
N ALA A 464 14.76 18.01 11.99
CA ALA A 464 14.51 17.38 10.69
C ALA A 464 14.05 18.41 9.64
N MET A 465 13.17 19.33 10.02
CA MET A 465 12.79 20.47 9.18
C MET A 465 13.99 21.39 8.93
N LYS A 466 14.84 21.61 9.94
CA LYS A 466 16.07 22.39 9.75
C LYS A 466 17.05 21.72 8.79
N MET A 467 17.11 20.40 8.81
CA MET A 467 17.88 19.62 7.86
C MET A 467 17.36 19.86 6.44
N ALA A 468 16.04 19.77 6.23
CA ALA A 468 15.43 20.08 4.94
C ALA A 468 15.74 21.52 4.45
N GLU A 469 15.76 22.50 5.36
CA GLU A 469 16.15 23.88 5.01
C GLU A 469 17.62 24.00 4.59
N VAL A 470 18.56 23.36 5.31
CA VAL A 470 20.00 23.48 5.01
C VAL A 470 20.37 22.75 3.72
N THR A 471 19.63 21.70 3.37
CA THR A 471 19.81 20.92 2.14
C THR A 471 18.95 21.37 0.97
N GLN A 472 17.99 22.28 1.19
CA GLN A 472 16.95 22.66 0.22
C GLN A 472 16.13 21.45 -0.27
N SER A 473 15.87 20.48 0.62
CA SER A 473 15.16 19.26 0.30
C SER A 473 13.65 19.41 0.35
N GLY A 474 12.95 18.57 -0.41
CA GLY A 474 11.56 18.24 -0.09
C GLY A 474 11.49 17.52 1.26
N PHE A 475 10.41 17.74 2.01
CA PHE A 475 10.22 17.16 3.33
C PHE A 475 8.98 16.27 3.33
N LEU A 476 9.07 15.07 3.91
CA LEU A 476 7.96 14.15 4.07
C LEU A 476 7.94 13.59 5.49
N VAL A 477 6.78 13.59 6.13
CA VAL A 477 6.56 12.88 7.38
C VAL A 477 5.92 11.54 7.06
N LEU A 478 6.62 10.45 7.34
CA LEU A 478 6.09 9.10 7.17
C LEU A 478 5.21 8.73 8.37
N HIS A 479 3.92 8.53 8.10
CA HIS A 479 2.93 8.06 9.06
C HIS A 479 2.82 6.54 9.05
N THR A 480 2.35 5.97 10.15
CA THR A 480 2.05 4.53 10.27
C THR A 480 0.54 4.23 10.27
N ALA A 481 -0.28 5.24 10.56
CA ALA A 481 -1.73 5.14 10.71
C ALA A 481 -2.48 5.86 9.57
N ALA A 482 -3.42 5.18 8.92
CA ALA A 482 -4.19 5.69 7.78
C ALA A 482 -5.13 6.86 8.15
N SER A 483 -5.56 6.94 9.41
CA SER A 483 -6.45 8.01 9.89
C SER A 483 -5.71 9.29 10.29
N ARG A 484 -4.40 9.23 10.53
CA ARG A 484 -3.65 10.27 11.26
C ARG A 484 -3.71 11.62 10.57
N VAL A 485 -3.35 11.70 9.29
CA VAL A 485 -3.30 12.97 8.56
C VAL A 485 -4.69 13.59 8.45
N GLY A 486 -5.70 12.80 8.07
CA GLY A 486 -7.06 13.30 7.92
C GLY A 486 -7.69 13.75 9.24
N ALA A 487 -7.38 13.08 10.35
CA ALA A 487 -7.80 13.51 11.70
C ALA A 487 -7.08 14.80 12.14
N MET A 488 -5.82 14.99 11.77
CA MET A 488 -5.10 16.24 11.99
C MET A 488 -5.61 17.39 11.12
N ASP A 489 -5.98 17.12 9.86
CA ASP A 489 -6.52 18.11 8.92
C ASP A 489 -7.83 18.73 9.44
N ILE A 490 -8.64 17.97 10.18
CA ILE A 490 -9.88 18.46 10.84
C ILE A 490 -9.65 19.06 12.23
N GLY A 491 -8.40 19.12 12.71
CA GLY A 491 -8.05 19.63 14.03
C GLY A 491 -8.51 18.74 15.18
N ALA A 492 -8.61 17.42 15.02
CA ALA A 492 -8.96 16.50 16.10
C ALA A 492 -7.74 16.22 16.99
N VAL A 493 -7.25 17.26 17.65
CA VAL A 493 -6.03 17.26 18.46
C VAL A 493 -6.27 18.01 19.75
N THR A 494 -5.65 17.54 20.83
CA THR A 494 -5.67 18.22 22.13
C THR A 494 -4.34 18.93 22.36
N GLU A 495 -4.36 20.14 22.92
CA GLU A 495 -3.14 20.83 23.33
C GLU A 495 -2.36 19.96 24.35
N ALA A 496 -1.03 19.86 24.21
CA ALA A 496 -0.17 18.95 24.97
C ALA A 496 -0.40 17.43 24.73
N GLY A 497 -1.31 17.05 23.84
CA GLY A 497 -1.44 15.69 23.31
C GLY A 497 -2.16 14.70 24.21
N MET A 498 -1.87 13.42 24.00
CA MET A 498 -2.59 12.28 24.59
C MET A 498 -2.70 12.33 26.12
N GLU A 499 -1.62 12.69 26.82
CA GLU A 499 -1.64 12.76 28.29
C GLU A 499 -2.63 13.81 28.80
N ALA A 500 -2.73 14.96 28.12
CA ALA A 500 -3.68 16.01 28.47
C ALA A 500 -5.11 15.62 28.07
N ALA A 501 -5.28 14.95 26.93
CA ALA A 501 -6.58 14.51 26.43
C ALA A 501 -7.31 13.61 27.42
N ILE A 502 -6.59 12.68 28.05
CA ILE A 502 -7.18 11.69 28.99
C ILE A 502 -7.09 12.09 30.47
N LYS A 503 -6.55 13.27 30.78
CA LYS A 503 -6.38 13.71 32.16
C LYS A 503 -7.70 14.19 32.75
N ASP A 504 -8.01 13.74 33.97
CA ASP A 504 -9.17 14.17 34.75
C ASP A 504 -10.52 14.01 34.01
N VAL A 505 -10.64 13.02 33.12
CA VAL A 505 -11.86 12.72 32.35
C VAL A 505 -12.70 11.64 33.01
N ASP A 506 -14.03 11.82 32.97
CA ASP A 506 -15.00 10.86 33.47
C ASP A 506 -15.22 9.70 32.48
N VAL A 507 -15.21 10.03 31.18
CA VAL A 507 -15.54 9.11 30.09
C VAL A 507 -14.53 9.22 28.94
N ILE A 508 -14.10 8.08 28.43
CA ILE A 508 -13.35 7.98 27.17
C ILE A 508 -14.25 7.37 26.11
N TYR A 509 -14.49 8.13 25.04
CA TYR A 509 -15.06 7.64 23.81
C TYR A 509 -13.94 7.19 22.87
N ASN A 510 -13.66 5.90 22.86
CA ASN A 510 -12.65 5.29 22.01
C ASN A 510 -13.24 4.87 20.67
N LEU A 511 -12.96 5.63 19.61
CA LEU A 511 -13.33 5.28 18.23
C LEU A 511 -12.19 4.48 17.59
N GLY A 512 -12.18 3.17 17.84
CA GLY A 512 -11.32 2.20 17.14
C GLY A 512 -9.83 2.28 17.48
N ALA A 513 -9.43 2.91 18.58
CA ALA A 513 -8.04 2.93 19.03
C ALA A 513 -7.74 1.67 19.86
N ASP A 514 -6.98 0.74 19.25
CA ASP A 514 -6.55 -0.52 19.87
C ASP A 514 -5.04 -0.55 20.18
N GLU A 515 -4.28 0.48 19.79
CA GLU A 515 -2.83 0.56 20.00
C GLU A 515 -2.45 1.15 21.37
N ILE A 516 -3.43 1.56 22.18
CA ILE A 516 -3.24 2.21 23.47
C ILE A 516 -3.78 1.36 24.62
N ASP A 517 -3.13 1.48 25.79
CA ASP A 517 -3.64 0.92 27.03
C ASP A 517 -4.44 1.98 27.79
N ILE A 518 -5.75 1.77 27.92
CA ILE A 518 -6.63 2.62 28.74
C ILE A 518 -6.74 1.99 30.14
N GLY A 519 -6.23 2.70 31.14
CA GLY A 519 -6.20 2.24 32.54
C GLY A 519 -7.59 1.96 33.15
N ASN A 520 -7.60 1.30 34.30
CA ASN A 520 -8.83 1.04 35.07
C ASN A 520 -9.35 2.34 35.71
N GLY A 521 -10.67 2.47 35.84
CA GLY A 521 -11.31 3.54 36.62
C GLY A 521 -12.13 4.55 35.81
N THR A 522 -11.76 4.80 34.54
CA THR A 522 -12.54 5.64 33.62
C THR A 522 -13.60 4.82 32.91
N PHE A 523 -14.79 5.38 32.66
CA PHE A 523 -15.83 4.71 31.87
C PHE A 523 -15.47 4.75 30.39
N VAL A 524 -15.48 3.62 29.70
CA VAL A 524 -15.02 3.52 28.30
C VAL A 524 -16.15 3.08 27.37
N ILE A 525 -16.43 3.90 26.35
CA ILE A 525 -17.28 3.54 25.23
C ILE A 525 -16.36 3.24 24.05
N TYR A 526 -16.34 1.99 23.57
CA TYR A 526 -15.58 1.60 22.39
C TYR A 526 -16.50 1.49 21.18
N GLN A 527 -16.24 2.28 20.15
CA GLN A 527 -16.84 2.11 18.83
C GLN A 527 -15.77 1.58 17.87
N GLY A 528 -15.95 0.36 17.35
CA GLY A 528 -14.98 -0.25 16.45
C GLY A 528 -15.50 -1.51 15.79
N SER A 529 -14.70 -2.09 14.89
CA SER A 529 -15.11 -3.22 14.05
C SER A 529 -14.68 -4.59 14.57
N HIS A 530 -13.67 -4.64 15.46
CA HIS A 530 -13.05 -5.87 15.96
C HIS A 530 -12.97 -5.85 17.49
N GLY A 531 -13.04 -7.04 18.09
CA GLY A 531 -12.81 -7.25 19.50
C GLY A 531 -11.34 -7.47 19.80
N ASP A 532 -10.59 -6.39 20.08
CA ASP A 532 -9.20 -6.43 20.53
C ASP A 532 -9.04 -5.63 21.84
N ARG A 533 -7.88 -5.03 22.12
CA ARG A 533 -7.56 -4.34 23.38
C ARG A 533 -8.61 -3.31 23.80
N GLY A 534 -9.02 -2.42 22.90
CA GLY A 534 -9.99 -1.37 23.17
C GLY A 534 -11.37 -1.92 23.54
N ALA A 535 -11.83 -2.93 22.79
CA ALA A 535 -13.09 -3.63 23.08
C ALA A 535 -13.03 -4.40 24.41
N HIS A 536 -11.91 -5.06 24.70
CA HIS A 536 -11.71 -5.79 25.95
C HIS A 536 -11.82 -4.89 27.18
N ARG A 537 -11.32 -3.64 27.07
CA ARG A 537 -11.38 -2.64 28.15
C ARG A 537 -12.76 -1.97 28.28
N ALA A 538 -13.56 -1.95 27.23
CA ALA A 538 -14.80 -1.17 27.15
C ALA A 538 -15.86 -1.54 28.20
N ASP A 539 -16.62 -0.55 28.64
CA ASP A 539 -17.86 -0.68 29.41
C ASP A 539 -19.07 -0.77 28.49
N ILE A 540 -19.03 -0.08 27.34
CA ILE A 540 -20.02 -0.21 26.26
C ILE A 540 -19.28 -0.42 24.95
N ILE A 541 -19.75 -1.36 24.13
CA ILE A 541 -19.26 -1.60 22.78
C ILE A 541 -20.35 -1.25 21.77
N LEU A 542 -19.99 -0.41 20.79
CA LEU A 542 -20.82 -0.04 19.66
C LEU A 542 -20.17 -0.59 18.37
N PRO A 543 -20.77 -1.59 17.70
CA PRO A 543 -20.16 -2.24 16.55
C PRO A 543 -20.20 -1.33 15.31
N GLY A 544 -19.01 -0.92 14.86
CA GLY A 544 -18.79 -0.10 13.67
C GLY A 544 -18.40 -0.91 12.44
N ALA A 545 -18.56 -0.31 11.26
CA ALA A 545 -18.08 -0.84 9.98
C ALA A 545 -16.55 -0.92 9.95
N ALA A 546 -16.01 -1.93 9.25
CA ALA A 546 -14.61 -1.93 8.81
C ALA A 546 -14.45 -1.10 7.52
N TYR A 547 -13.21 -0.81 7.13
CA TYR A 547 -12.91 0.04 5.96
C TYR A 547 -13.48 -0.46 4.63
N THR A 548 -13.74 -1.77 4.50
CA THR A 548 -14.37 -2.37 3.30
C THR A 548 -15.90 -2.33 3.33
N GLU A 549 -16.50 -1.84 4.42
CA GLU A 549 -17.93 -1.98 4.71
C GLU A 549 -18.65 -0.63 4.84
N GLU A 550 -17.94 0.48 4.67
CA GLU A 550 -18.49 1.82 4.56
C GLU A 550 -17.72 2.63 3.51
N THR A 551 -18.34 3.72 3.05
CA THR A 551 -17.64 4.69 2.23
C THR A 551 -16.95 5.68 3.16
N GLY A 552 -15.64 5.87 2.99
CA GLY A 552 -14.84 6.73 3.87
C GLY A 552 -13.82 7.56 3.10
N LEU A 553 -13.52 8.74 3.62
CA LEU A 553 -12.39 9.56 3.19
C LEU A 553 -11.19 9.24 4.07
N PHE A 554 -10.05 8.93 3.45
CA PHE A 554 -8.76 8.79 4.12
C PHE A 554 -7.79 9.81 3.53
N VAL A 555 -6.77 10.20 4.30
CA VAL A 555 -5.71 11.09 3.80
C VAL A 555 -4.39 10.42 4.08
N ASN A 556 -3.62 10.14 3.03
CA ASN A 556 -2.37 9.42 3.14
C ASN A 556 -1.21 10.32 3.64
N THR A 557 -0.02 9.72 3.76
CA THR A 557 1.18 10.34 4.34
C THR A 557 1.67 11.60 3.60
N GLU A 558 1.43 11.72 2.29
CA GLU A 558 1.75 12.93 1.50
C GLU A 558 0.62 13.97 1.53
N GLY A 559 -0.50 13.65 2.19
CA GLY A 559 -1.63 14.54 2.35
C GLY A 559 -2.70 14.43 1.26
N ARG A 560 -2.68 13.39 0.42
CA ARG A 560 -3.68 13.15 -0.64
C ARG A 560 -4.98 12.63 -0.06
N PRO A 561 -6.12 13.31 -0.23
CA PRO A 561 -7.43 12.79 0.15
C PRO A 561 -7.88 11.70 -0.83
N GLN A 562 -8.20 10.51 -0.35
CA GLN A 562 -8.62 9.37 -1.16
C GLN A 562 -9.95 8.82 -0.68
N LEU A 563 -10.83 8.48 -1.63
CA LEU A 563 -12.17 8.00 -1.35
C LEU A 563 -12.21 6.47 -1.37
N ALA A 564 -12.33 5.85 -0.19
CA ALA A 564 -12.62 4.43 -0.05
C ALA A 564 -14.11 4.16 -0.33
N LEU A 565 -14.37 3.21 -1.22
CA LEU A 565 -15.73 2.75 -1.55
C LEU A 565 -16.06 1.47 -0.79
N ARG A 566 -17.33 1.36 -0.40
CA ARG A 566 -17.87 0.18 0.28
C ARG A 566 -17.95 -1.03 -0.66
N ALA A 567 -17.28 -2.12 -0.29
CA ALA A 567 -17.28 -3.40 -1.01
C ALA A 567 -18.28 -4.42 -0.46
N GLY A 568 -18.56 -4.37 0.85
CA GLY A 568 -19.48 -5.26 1.56
C GLY A 568 -20.36 -4.51 2.57
N PHE A 569 -21.22 -5.22 3.29
CA PHE A 569 -21.98 -4.64 4.39
C PHE A 569 -21.43 -5.10 5.74
N PRO A 570 -21.52 -4.27 6.80
CA PRO A 570 -21.11 -4.68 8.14
C PRO A 570 -21.85 -5.93 8.63
N PRO A 571 -21.23 -6.79 9.46
CA PRO A 571 -21.84 -8.01 9.95
C PRO A 571 -22.92 -7.74 11.01
N GLY A 572 -23.95 -8.57 11.02
CA GLY A 572 -25.00 -8.53 12.04
C GLY A 572 -25.75 -7.19 12.07
N GLU A 573 -25.69 -6.54 13.23
CA GLU A 573 -26.32 -5.25 13.51
C GLU A 573 -25.33 -4.08 13.45
N ALA A 574 -24.06 -4.30 13.07
CA ALA A 574 -23.06 -3.24 12.94
C ALA A 574 -23.52 -2.15 11.94
N LYS A 575 -23.06 -0.91 12.16
CA LYS A 575 -23.48 0.28 11.40
C LYS A 575 -22.27 1.09 10.93
N GLU A 576 -22.49 1.94 9.91
CA GLU A 576 -21.49 2.93 9.49
C GLU A 576 -21.12 3.84 10.66
N ASN A 577 -19.83 4.18 10.77
CA ASN A 577 -19.28 4.78 11.97
C ASN A 577 -19.88 6.17 12.27
N TRP A 578 -20.07 7.00 11.25
CA TRP A 578 -20.69 8.32 11.39
C TRP A 578 -22.17 8.25 11.81
N ALA A 579 -22.89 7.20 11.38
CA ALA A 579 -24.31 7.04 11.65
C ALA A 579 -24.55 6.69 13.14
N ILE A 580 -23.64 5.92 13.75
CA ILE A 580 -23.67 5.62 15.19
C ILE A 580 -23.54 6.92 16.01
N LEU A 581 -22.55 7.75 15.66
CA LEU A 581 -22.30 9.04 16.32
C LEU A 581 -23.48 10.00 16.14
N ARG A 582 -24.05 10.05 14.92
CA ARG A 582 -25.26 10.82 14.65
C ARG A 582 -26.46 10.35 15.47
N ALA A 583 -26.67 9.04 15.62
CA ALA A 583 -27.75 8.50 16.45
C ALA A 583 -27.53 8.81 17.95
N LEU A 584 -26.31 8.62 18.45
CA LEU A 584 -25.92 8.95 19.82
C LEU A 584 -26.15 10.43 20.15
N SER A 585 -25.78 11.33 19.23
CA SER A 585 -25.99 12.77 19.40
C SER A 585 -27.46 13.14 19.64
N GLY A 586 -28.39 12.41 19.01
CA GLY A 586 -29.83 12.55 19.23
C GLY A 586 -30.24 12.16 20.66
N GLN A 587 -29.72 11.03 21.15
CA GLN A 587 -29.97 10.57 22.53
C GLN A 587 -29.36 11.46 23.59
N MET A 588 -28.27 12.15 23.25
CA MET A 588 -27.62 13.14 24.12
C MET A 588 -28.39 14.47 24.19
N GLY A 589 -29.34 14.72 23.28
CA GLY A 589 -29.97 16.03 23.13
C GLY A 589 -29.06 17.08 22.45
N ALA A 590 -27.88 16.67 21.99
CA ALA A 590 -26.87 17.48 21.30
C ALA A 590 -26.79 17.06 19.83
N THR A 591 -27.93 17.13 19.13
CA THR A 591 -28.07 16.54 17.78
C THR A 591 -27.13 17.18 16.76
N LEU A 592 -26.33 16.35 16.10
CA LEU A 592 -25.45 16.78 15.01
C LEU A 592 -26.25 17.27 13.80
N PRO A 593 -25.81 18.33 13.10
CA PRO A 593 -26.62 19.05 12.11
C PRO A 593 -26.61 18.42 10.70
N TYR A 594 -26.56 17.08 10.61
CA TYR A 594 -26.54 16.35 9.34
C TYR A 594 -27.19 14.97 9.47
N ASP A 595 -27.94 14.55 8.44
CA ASP A 595 -28.69 13.28 8.43
C ASP A 595 -28.25 12.33 7.31
N SER A 596 -27.22 12.70 6.54
CA SER A 596 -26.65 11.88 5.48
C SER A 596 -25.14 12.07 5.35
N LEU A 597 -24.45 11.07 4.82
CA LEU A 597 -23.01 11.16 4.53
C LEU A 597 -22.68 12.33 3.58
N ALA A 598 -23.55 12.64 2.62
CA ALA A 598 -23.37 13.78 1.71
C ALA A 598 -23.46 15.12 2.45
N ALA A 599 -24.40 15.26 3.39
CA ALA A 599 -24.52 16.46 4.22
C ALA A 599 -23.32 16.63 5.17
N LEU A 600 -22.85 15.51 5.75
CA LEU A 600 -21.65 15.46 6.58
C LEU A 600 -20.42 15.92 5.78
N ARG A 601 -20.19 15.35 4.59
CA ARG A 601 -19.08 15.75 3.71
C ARG A 601 -19.15 17.21 3.29
N LYS A 602 -20.35 17.72 2.97
CA LYS A 602 -20.53 19.13 2.63
C LYS A 602 -20.11 20.05 3.78
N ARG A 603 -20.44 19.70 5.02
CA ARG A 603 -20.01 20.43 6.21
C ARG A 603 -18.51 20.31 6.44
N LEU A 604 -17.96 19.09 6.33
CA LEU A 604 -16.53 18.80 6.45
C LEU A 604 -15.71 19.65 5.47
N ILE A 605 -16.03 19.59 4.17
CA ILE A 605 -15.31 20.33 3.12
C ILE A 605 -15.49 21.84 3.27
N ALA A 606 -16.64 22.31 3.75
CA ALA A 606 -16.82 23.73 4.03
C ALA A 606 -15.87 24.25 5.13
N GLN A 607 -15.50 23.41 6.10
CA GLN A 607 -14.54 23.75 7.15
C GLN A 607 -13.09 23.50 6.73
N VAL A 608 -12.85 22.45 5.95
CA VAL A 608 -11.52 22.01 5.52
C VAL A 608 -11.53 21.78 4.00
N PRO A 609 -11.41 22.85 3.18
CA PRO A 609 -11.66 22.78 1.73
C PRO A 609 -10.77 21.81 0.96
N HIS A 610 -9.51 21.63 1.38
CA HIS A 610 -8.56 20.77 0.68
C HIS A 610 -8.95 19.29 0.73
N LEU A 611 -9.77 18.86 1.70
CA LEU A 611 -10.32 17.49 1.73
C LEU A 611 -11.29 17.21 0.57
N GLY A 612 -11.74 18.24 -0.14
CA GLY A 612 -12.53 18.10 -1.37
C GLY A 612 -11.68 17.82 -2.61
N LEU A 613 -10.35 17.94 -2.54
CA LEU A 613 -9.40 17.70 -3.64
C LEU A 613 -9.09 16.20 -3.74
N ILE A 614 -10.11 15.40 -4.06
CA ILE A 614 -9.99 13.94 -4.10
C ILE A 614 -8.93 13.54 -5.14
N ASP A 615 -7.97 12.72 -4.70
CA ASP A 615 -6.85 12.20 -5.48
C ASP A 615 -5.83 13.26 -5.93
N GLU A 616 -5.86 14.46 -5.35
CA GLU A 616 -4.89 15.53 -5.59
C GLU A 616 -4.09 15.83 -4.31
N VAL A 617 -2.77 16.07 -4.41
CA VAL A 617 -1.95 16.44 -3.25
C VAL A 617 -2.05 17.94 -2.99
N PRO A 618 -2.59 18.39 -1.84
CA PRO A 618 -2.65 19.81 -1.53
C PRO A 618 -1.25 20.37 -1.27
N VAL A 619 -0.93 21.51 -1.88
CA VAL A 619 0.34 22.21 -1.66
C VAL A 619 0.36 22.84 -0.27
N ASN A 620 1.39 22.53 0.52
CA ASN A 620 1.56 23.05 1.87
C ASN A 620 2.52 24.25 1.89
N THR A 621 2.11 25.35 2.51
CA THR A 621 3.01 26.46 2.80
C THR A 621 4.01 26.06 3.89
N TRP A 622 5.31 26.12 3.58
CA TRP A 622 6.37 25.79 4.54
C TRP A 622 6.33 26.72 5.76
N THR A 623 6.13 26.14 6.93
CA THR A 623 6.13 26.83 8.22
C THR A 623 7.06 26.09 9.17
N ALA A 624 8.31 26.55 9.27
CA ALA A 624 9.34 25.87 10.05
C ALA A 624 9.00 25.79 11.54
N VAL A 625 9.15 24.60 12.12
CA VAL A 625 9.16 24.43 13.58
C VAL A 625 10.54 24.83 14.11
N ALA A 626 10.58 25.65 15.16
CA ALA A 626 11.83 26.13 15.71
C ALA A 626 12.73 24.96 16.16
N ALA A 627 13.94 24.90 15.63
CA ALA A 627 14.91 23.88 16.00
C ALA A 627 15.34 24.07 17.48
N ALA A 628 15.07 23.07 18.31
CA ALA A 628 15.57 22.98 19.67
C ALA A 628 16.60 21.83 19.76
N LYS A 629 17.45 21.84 20.80
CA LYS A 629 18.37 20.72 21.02
C LYS A 629 17.57 19.53 21.59
N PRO A 630 17.47 18.39 20.89
CA PRO A 630 16.82 17.19 21.42
C PRO A 630 17.65 16.57 22.54
N ALA A 631 17.06 15.59 23.25
CA ALA A 631 17.79 14.79 24.21
C ALA A 631 18.86 13.93 23.52
N THR A 632 19.78 13.37 24.30
CA THR A 632 20.76 12.40 23.79
C THR A 632 20.21 10.99 23.97
N ALA A 633 19.65 10.43 22.90
CA ALA A 633 19.13 9.06 22.86
C ALA A 633 19.04 8.55 21.42
N ASP A 634 19.10 7.23 21.26
CA ASP A 634 18.90 6.54 19.98
C ASP A 634 17.44 6.58 19.55
N PHE A 635 17.21 6.56 18.23
CA PHE A 635 15.86 6.46 17.70
C PHE A 635 15.30 5.04 17.88
N ARG A 636 13.98 4.93 17.91
CA ARG A 636 13.24 3.68 17.88
C ARG A 636 12.30 3.70 16.68
N TYR A 637 12.04 2.54 16.10
CA TYR A 637 11.06 2.43 15.02
C TYR A 637 9.65 2.27 15.57
N ALA A 638 8.68 2.81 14.85
CA ALA A 638 7.28 2.80 15.27
C ALA A 638 6.66 1.40 15.17
N VAL A 639 7.10 0.60 14.20
CA VAL A 639 6.56 -0.74 13.94
C VAL A 639 7.60 -1.81 14.28
N GLY A 640 7.34 -2.57 15.35
CA GLY A 640 8.16 -3.72 15.74
C GLY A 640 7.74 -5.05 15.07
N ASP A 641 6.49 -5.18 14.64
CA ASP A 641 5.97 -6.36 13.97
C ASP A 641 5.08 -5.95 12.79
N PHE A 642 5.60 -6.12 11.57
CA PHE A 642 4.92 -5.72 10.33
C PHE A 642 3.55 -6.37 10.16
N TYR A 643 3.37 -7.61 10.62
CA TYR A 643 2.16 -8.39 10.39
C TYR A 643 1.08 -8.14 11.45
N LEU A 644 1.39 -7.53 12.60
CA LEU A 644 0.46 -7.40 13.74
C LEU A 644 0.25 -5.93 14.18
N THR A 645 0.12 -5.01 13.22
CA THR A 645 0.11 -3.56 13.46
C THR A 645 -1.24 -2.96 13.86
N ASN A 646 -2.35 -3.64 13.59
CA ASN A 646 -3.69 -3.10 13.81
C ASN A 646 -4.69 -4.23 14.13
N PRO A 647 -5.91 -3.95 14.62
CA PRO A 647 -6.81 -4.99 15.11
C PRO A 647 -7.28 -5.97 14.01
N ILE A 648 -7.37 -5.54 12.76
CA ILE A 648 -7.73 -6.43 11.64
C ILE A 648 -6.59 -7.43 11.39
N ALA A 649 -5.35 -6.94 11.36
CA ALA A 649 -4.16 -7.76 11.19
C ALA A 649 -3.95 -8.71 12.37
N ARG A 650 -4.24 -8.29 13.61
CA ARG A 650 -4.17 -9.16 14.79
C ARG A 650 -5.28 -10.22 14.85
N ALA A 651 -6.43 -9.97 14.24
CA ALA A 651 -7.51 -10.96 14.11
C ALA A 651 -7.24 -12.00 13.00
N SER A 652 -6.32 -11.72 12.07
CA SER A 652 -5.92 -12.63 11.00
C SER A 652 -5.06 -13.79 11.53
N GLN A 653 -5.47 -15.01 11.19
CA GLN A 653 -4.68 -16.19 11.54
C GLN A 653 -3.41 -16.29 10.70
N LEU A 654 -3.51 -15.88 9.44
CA LEU A 654 -2.38 -15.89 8.52
C LEU A 654 -1.31 -14.88 8.95
N MET A 655 -1.70 -13.66 9.31
CA MET A 655 -0.76 -12.66 9.81
C MET A 655 -0.08 -13.11 11.10
N ALA A 656 -0.82 -13.75 12.02
CA ALA A 656 -0.24 -14.35 13.23
C ALA A 656 0.80 -15.43 12.90
N LYS A 657 0.52 -16.29 11.91
CA LYS A 657 1.50 -17.28 11.43
C LYS A 657 2.74 -16.60 10.83
N LEU A 658 2.56 -15.60 9.97
CA LEU A 658 3.67 -14.89 9.33
C LEU A 658 4.56 -14.18 10.35
N SER A 659 3.96 -13.55 11.36
CA SER A 659 4.68 -12.98 12.50
C SER A 659 5.51 -14.04 13.24
N ALA A 660 4.92 -15.19 13.55
CA ALA A 660 5.62 -16.28 14.22
C ALA A 660 6.78 -16.83 13.36
N ASP A 661 6.56 -17.05 12.07
CA ASP A 661 7.57 -17.51 11.12
C ASP A 661 8.72 -16.49 10.99
N ALA A 662 8.41 -15.18 10.92
CA ALA A 662 9.41 -14.11 10.88
C ALA A 662 10.25 -14.04 12.16
N ARG A 663 9.62 -14.20 13.34
CA ARG A 663 10.34 -14.26 14.63
C ARG A 663 11.23 -15.50 14.72
N ALA A 664 10.76 -16.64 14.23
CA ALA A 664 11.55 -17.86 14.21
C ALA A 664 12.82 -17.68 13.36
N ARG A 665 12.69 -17.11 12.14
CA ARG A 665 13.84 -16.78 11.28
C ARG A 665 14.84 -15.83 11.95
N ALA A 666 14.34 -14.80 12.63
CA ALA A 666 15.21 -13.85 13.34
C ALA A 666 15.93 -14.47 14.55
N ALA A 667 15.32 -15.47 15.21
CA ALA A 667 15.90 -16.17 16.35
C ALA A 667 16.93 -17.22 15.93
N GLU A 668 16.75 -17.85 14.76
CA GLU A 668 17.67 -18.80 14.14
C GLU A 668 18.89 -18.11 13.52
N ALA A 669 19.42 -17.04 14.13
CA ALA A 669 20.69 -16.45 13.73
C ALA A 669 21.70 -17.58 13.56
N VAL A 670 21.95 -17.92 12.29
CA VAL A 670 22.76 -19.07 11.91
C VAL A 670 24.12 -18.79 12.50
N ALA A 671 24.53 -19.62 13.45
CA ALA A 671 25.93 -19.78 13.78
C ALA A 671 26.64 -20.28 12.51
N ALA A 672 27.04 -19.35 11.65
CA ALA A 672 27.93 -19.58 10.53
C ALA A 672 29.02 -18.50 10.61
N GLU A 673 30.24 -18.99 10.81
CA GLU A 673 31.52 -18.29 10.84
C GLU A 673 31.82 -17.46 9.58
#